data_AF-A0A372GIH7-F1
#
_entry.id   AF-A0A372GIH7-F1
#
_cell.length_a   1.000
_cell.length_b   1.000
_cell.length_c   1.000
_cell.angle_alpha   90.00
_cell.angle_beta   90.00
_cell.angle_gamma   90.00
#
_symmetry.space_group_name_H-M   'P 1'
#
loop_
_entity.id
_entity.type
_entity.pdbx_description
1 polymer ?
#
loop_
_entity_poly.entity_id
_entity_poly.type
_entity_poly.pdbx_seq_one_letter_code
_entity_poly.pdbx_strand_id
1 'polypeptide(L)'
;MFERWGRWVHRRRRWVLAVAGAALVFAGVWGTGVFGALASSGGFGTPGSESAAAAEIAERDLGHDAADVVILYQGRSMTVDDPRFRASVERALGALPKDRIAGTATYWSTGSPQFVSDDKTATYAVLRLAGADEAARQDGYEAISDDLTDVGGGLTAKVGGSIGTETAVNERVSSDIARAESLAMPVLLVLLVLIFGGLVAASLPLLIGGFAILGSFTALHALTYVTDVSIFAVNITTFLGLGLAIDYGLFMVTRFRDESRKAGVTPEDAMATTMATAGRTVAVSGVTVAVSLSGLLLFDQAFLVSMGYGGIATVIVCMVGALTVLPAMLAVLGPKVNALSVRGRRGRRARAAGAESRFDAWWGRLALSVMRRPITYIVATFALLIALGLPFLHVNWGGLDARVLPEGTDARVVAETLETRFPRNSTTPIEAVVTGTSDQAAVQAYRGRLDAVPGVTAATVTGAKDTTTRIALRYDVDPNSDAARDLVQRVRDVPAPPGAQARVGGDTAEVVDQLDSIGSTLPWLALFVGGATFVLLFLAFGSILLPLKAILMNMLSLSATFGIVVLIFQDGNLSGALDFTATGNLSPAMPILMLAMLFGISMDYEVFLLSRVREQYDKTGDNTASVAAGVQRTGAIITSAALLFIIVIGAFSTSGITFIKMTGVGMAIAILLDATVVRALLVPATMRVMGRANWWAPGPLGRLYSRFGIREGGDAPDPAPRPPLEPVA
;
A
#
# COMPACT_ATOMS: atom_id res chain seq x y z
N MET A 1 20.92 -20.64 17.69
CA MET A 1 20.56 -20.89 16.27
C MET A 1 21.30 -19.95 15.31
N PHE A 2 21.06 -18.64 15.37
CA PHE A 2 21.66 -17.65 14.46
C PHE A 2 23.20 -17.66 14.38
N GLU A 3 23.89 -17.88 15.51
CA GLU A 3 25.36 -18.01 15.52
C GLU A 3 25.84 -19.21 14.68
N ARG A 4 25.19 -20.37 14.82
CA ARG A 4 25.49 -21.59 14.05
C ARG A 4 25.23 -21.36 12.57
N TRP A 5 24.13 -20.68 12.23
CA TRP A 5 23.81 -20.30 10.86
C TRP A 5 24.88 -19.37 10.27
N GLY A 6 25.31 -18.34 11.01
CA GLY A 6 26.37 -17.44 10.58
C GLY A 6 27.70 -18.12 10.30
N ARG A 7 28.12 -19.06 11.16
CA ARG A 7 29.32 -19.88 10.91
C ARG A 7 29.16 -20.76 9.68
N TRP A 8 28.00 -21.38 9.50
CA TRP A 8 27.73 -22.22 8.33
C TRP A 8 27.79 -21.43 7.02
N VAL A 9 27.12 -20.27 6.97
CA VAL A 9 27.15 -19.38 5.80
C VAL A 9 28.58 -18.90 5.53
N HIS A 10 29.35 -18.54 6.56
CA HIS A 10 30.76 -18.15 6.40
C HIS A 10 31.60 -19.26 5.75
N ARG A 11 31.44 -20.51 6.21
CA ARG A 11 32.20 -21.67 5.70
C ARG A 11 31.78 -22.07 4.28
N ARG A 12 30.48 -22.00 3.96
CA ARG A 12 29.90 -22.39 2.65
C ARG A 12 29.65 -21.21 1.71
N ARG A 13 30.18 -20.02 2.01
CA ARG A 13 29.89 -18.75 1.32
C ARG A 13 29.90 -18.80 -0.21
N ARG A 14 30.86 -19.51 -0.82
CA ARG A 14 30.94 -19.63 -2.30
C ARG A 14 29.77 -20.43 -2.88
N TRP A 15 29.38 -21.52 -2.20
CA TRP A 15 28.23 -22.33 -2.59
C TRP A 15 26.93 -21.56 -2.42
N VAL A 16 26.78 -20.83 -1.30
CA VAL A 16 25.60 -19.97 -1.07
C VAL A 16 25.47 -18.93 -2.18
N LEU A 17 26.56 -18.25 -2.56
CA LEU A 17 26.53 -17.28 -3.66
C LEU A 17 26.28 -17.91 -5.03
N ALA A 18 26.79 -19.12 -5.28
CA ALA A 18 26.52 -19.83 -6.53
C ALA A 18 25.02 -20.18 -6.66
N VAL A 19 24.41 -20.69 -5.59
CA VAL A 19 22.97 -20.98 -5.55
C VAL A 19 22.16 -19.70 -5.67
N ALA A 20 22.53 -18.63 -4.95
CA ALA A 20 21.87 -17.34 -5.05
C ALA A 20 21.97 -16.75 -6.47
N GLY A 21 23.12 -16.88 -7.13
CA GLY A 21 23.31 -16.46 -8.51
C GLY A 21 22.45 -17.27 -9.50
N ALA A 22 22.39 -18.59 -9.32
CA ALA A 22 21.51 -19.44 -10.13
C ALA A 22 20.02 -19.10 -9.92
N ALA A 23 19.62 -18.86 -8.66
CA ALA A 23 18.27 -18.41 -8.33
C ALA A 23 17.95 -17.04 -8.95
N LEU A 24 18.92 -16.11 -8.97
CA LEU A 24 18.75 -14.80 -9.61
C LEU A 24 18.58 -14.92 -11.13
N VAL A 25 19.35 -15.79 -11.79
CA VAL A 25 19.20 -16.06 -13.23
C VAL A 25 17.84 -16.68 -13.53
N PHE A 26 17.44 -17.67 -12.73
CA PHE A 26 16.10 -18.27 -12.83
C PHE A 26 15.00 -17.23 -12.62
N ALA A 27 15.14 -16.38 -11.60
CA ALA A 27 14.21 -15.30 -11.31
C ALA A 27 14.11 -14.27 -12.45
N GLY A 28 15.23 -13.93 -13.09
CA GLY A 28 15.25 -13.02 -14.24
C GLY A 28 14.58 -13.60 -15.48
N VAL A 29 14.74 -14.90 -15.75
CA VAL A 29 14.19 -15.56 -16.95
C VAL A 29 12.72 -15.96 -16.77
N TRP A 30 12.38 -16.56 -15.63
CA TRP A 30 11.05 -17.09 -15.37
C TRP A 30 10.21 -16.11 -14.53
N GLY A 31 10.78 -15.48 -13.51
CA GLY A 31 10.04 -14.58 -12.62
C GLY A 31 9.50 -13.33 -13.31
N THR A 32 10.14 -12.85 -14.38
CA THR A 32 9.62 -11.74 -15.20
C THR A 32 8.37 -12.09 -16.00
N GLY A 33 8.03 -13.38 -16.12
CA GLY A 33 6.75 -13.82 -16.68
C GLY A 33 5.54 -13.38 -15.86
N VAL A 34 5.74 -12.92 -14.61
CA VAL A 34 4.67 -12.37 -13.75
C VAL A 34 3.89 -11.26 -14.45
N PHE A 35 4.56 -10.38 -15.22
CA PHE A 35 3.91 -9.23 -15.86
C PHE A 35 2.83 -9.60 -16.87
N GLY A 36 2.90 -10.81 -17.46
CA GLY A 36 1.86 -11.33 -18.35
C GLY A 36 0.83 -12.24 -17.67
N ALA A 37 0.99 -12.54 -16.38
CA ALA A 37 0.13 -13.45 -15.63
C ALA A 37 -0.66 -12.76 -14.50
N LEU A 38 -0.44 -11.47 -14.28
CA LEU A 38 -1.18 -10.68 -13.29
C LEU A 38 -2.57 -10.36 -13.83
N ALA A 39 -3.55 -10.34 -12.93
CA ALA A 39 -4.89 -9.86 -13.24
C ALA A 39 -4.83 -8.38 -13.62
N SER A 40 -5.38 -8.06 -14.79
CA SER A 40 -5.53 -6.68 -15.29
C SER A 40 -6.55 -5.91 -14.48
N SER A 41 -7.57 -6.59 -13.95
CA SER A 41 -8.65 -5.95 -13.19
C SER A 41 -8.20 -5.51 -11.80
N GLY A 42 -8.64 -4.31 -11.44
CA GLY A 42 -8.20 -3.63 -10.22
C GLY A 42 -8.59 -4.34 -8.93
N GLY A 43 -9.55 -5.26 -8.97
CA GLY A 43 -9.94 -6.11 -7.83
C GLY A 43 -10.46 -5.32 -6.61
N PHE A 44 -11.05 -4.14 -6.84
CA PHE A 44 -11.52 -3.25 -5.79
C PHE A 44 -12.90 -3.62 -5.24
N GLY A 45 -13.69 -4.36 -6.02
CA GLY A 45 -15.01 -4.84 -5.59
C GLY A 45 -14.95 -5.81 -4.42
N THR A 46 -16.12 -6.05 -3.82
CA THR A 46 -16.28 -6.95 -2.66
C THR A 46 -17.00 -8.22 -3.11
N PRO A 47 -16.29 -9.35 -3.31
CA PRO A 47 -16.92 -10.61 -3.66
C PRO A 47 -17.98 -11.02 -2.64
N GLY A 48 -19.10 -11.56 -3.10
CA GLY A 48 -20.20 -11.98 -2.24
C GLY A 48 -21.08 -10.86 -1.67
N SER A 49 -20.79 -9.60 -2.00
CA SER A 49 -21.67 -8.46 -1.66
C SER A 49 -22.97 -8.45 -2.48
N GLU A 50 -23.96 -7.69 -2.02
CA GLU A 50 -25.24 -7.55 -2.72
C GLU A 50 -25.05 -6.89 -4.09
N SER A 51 -24.22 -5.85 -4.19
CA SER A 51 -23.89 -5.16 -5.44
C SER A 51 -23.15 -6.06 -6.42
N ALA A 52 -22.14 -6.81 -5.97
CA ALA A 52 -21.42 -7.76 -6.82
C ALA A 52 -22.38 -8.85 -7.34
N ALA A 53 -23.25 -9.37 -6.47
CA ALA A 53 -24.18 -10.41 -6.86
C ALA A 53 -25.33 -9.89 -7.75
N ALA A 54 -25.72 -8.62 -7.62
CA ALA A 54 -26.63 -7.96 -8.55
C ALA A 54 -26.02 -7.84 -9.95
N ALA A 55 -24.75 -7.41 -10.03
CA ALA A 55 -24.00 -7.33 -11.28
C ALA A 55 -23.84 -8.69 -11.95
N GLU A 56 -23.40 -9.72 -11.21
CA GLU A 56 -23.20 -11.08 -11.73
C GLU A 56 -24.51 -11.70 -12.26
N ILE A 57 -25.62 -11.53 -11.53
CA ILE A 57 -26.94 -12.01 -11.97
C ILE A 57 -27.41 -11.27 -13.21
N ALA A 58 -27.25 -9.94 -13.25
CA ALA A 58 -27.64 -9.14 -14.40
C ALA A 58 -26.85 -9.59 -15.65
N GLU A 59 -25.53 -9.74 -15.54
CA GLU A 59 -24.67 -10.17 -16.65
C GLU A 59 -25.01 -11.60 -17.11
N ARG A 60 -25.22 -12.53 -16.16
CA ARG A 60 -25.56 -13.93 -16.48
C ARG A 60 -26.92 -14.09 -17.16
N ASP A 61 -27.95 -13.44 -16.64
CA ASP A 61 -29.33 -13.69 -17.08
C ASP A 61 -29.75 -12.77 -18.24
N LEU A 62 -29.38 -11.48 -18.16
CA LEU A 62 -29.74 -10.46 -19.14
C LEU A 62 -28.67 -10.28 -20.24
N GLY A 63 -27.46 -10.81 -20.01
CA GLY A 63 -26.30 -10.60 -20.86
C GLY A 63 -25.50 -9.36 -20.46
N HIS A 64 -24.28 -9.27 -20.96
CA HIS A 64 -23.43 -8.09 -20.74
C HIS A 64 -24.00 -6.88 -21.48
N ASP A 65 -24.45 -5.89 -20.70
CA ASP A 65 -25.06 -4.67 -21.21
C ASP A 65 -24.25 -3.41 -20.85
N ALA A 66 -23.12 -3.59 -20.15
CA ALA A 66 -22.27 -2.50 -19.68
C ALA A 66 -21.55 -1.79 -20.82
N ALA A 67 -21.19 -0.52 -20.60
CA ALA A 67 -20.43 0.28 -21.53
C ALA A 67 -18.92 0.00 -21.36
N ASP A 68 -18.40 -1.00 -22.07
CA ASP A 68 -17.00 -1.41 -21.99
C ASP A 68 -16.06 -0.28 -22.45
N VAL A 69 -16.39 0.32 -23.59
CA VAL A 69 -15.61 1.39 -24.20
C VAL A 69 -16.54 2.54 -24.54
N VAL A 70 -16.14 3.74 -24.15
CA VAL A 70 -16.84 4.98 -24.50
C VAL A 70 -15.92 5.82 -25.37
N ILE A 71 -16.35 6.08 -26.60
CA ILE A 71 -15.60 6.94 -27.52
C ILE A 71 -16.30 8.28 -27.61
N LEU A 72 -15.64 9.33 -27.15
CA LEU A 72 -16.11 10.70 -27.28
C LEU A 72 -15.65 11.28 -28.62
N TYR A 73 -16.60 11.73 -29.42
CA TYR A 73 -16.37 12.45 -30.68
C TYR A 73 -16.70 13.92 -30.49
N GLN A 74 -15.76 14.80 -30.86
CA GLN A 74 -15.93 16.25 -30.77
C GLN A 74 -15.67 16.91 -32.12
N GLY A 75 -16.55 17.86 -32.49
CA GLY A 75 -16.39 18.70 -33.67
C GLY A 75 -15.85 20.07 -33.32
N ARG A 76 -14.85 20.57 -34.08
CA ARG A 76 -14.32 21.94 -33.88
C ARG A 76 -15.27 23.03 -34.32
N SER A 77 -16.03 22.80 -35.39
CA SER A 77 -16.96 23.78 -35.98
C SER A 77 -18.26 23.14 -36.48
N MET A 78 -18.47 21.87 -36.15
CA MET A 78 -19.57 21.04 -36.65
C MET A 78 -20.39 20.54 -35.47
N THR A 79 -21.71 20.50 -35.65
CA THR A 79 -22.63 19.95 -34.65
C THR A 79 -22.96 18.50 -34.96
N VAL A 80 -23.45 17.76 -33.96
CA VAL A 80 -23.88 16.36 -34.09
C VAL A 80 -25.01 16.19 -35.13
N ASP A 81 -25.77 17.25 -35.39
CA ASP A 81 -26.84 17.30 -36.39
C ASP A 81 -26.30 17.41 -37.85
N ASP A 82 -25.01 17.69 -38.05
CA ASP A 82 -24.40 17.78 -39.40
C ASP A 82 -24.24 16.38 -40.03
N PRO A 83 -24.75 16.15 -41.27
CA PRO A 83 -24.58 14.88 -41.98
C PRO A 83 -23.12 14.44 -42.15
N ARG A 84 -22.18 15.38 -42.24
CA ARG A 84 -20.74 15.09 -42.35
C ARG A 84 -20.13 14.61 -41.03
N PHE A 85 -20.66 15.09 -39.90
CA PHE A 85 -20.28 14.60 -38.57
C PHE A 85 -20.70 13.13 -38.46
N ARG A 86 -21.98 12.86 -38.72
CA ARG A 86 -22.56 11.51 -38.70
C ARG A 86 -21.80 10.54 -39.61
N ALA A 87 -21.55 10.92 -40.86
CA ALA A 87 -20.88 10.05 -41.83
C ALA A 87 -19.44 9.69 -41.43
N SER A 88 -18.75 10.56 -40.70
CA SER A 88 -17.39 10.28 -40.20
C SER A 88 -17.41 9.29 -39.04
N VAL A 89 -18.32 9.47 -38.08
CA VAL A 89 -18.48 8.55 -36.94
C VAL A 89 -18.97 7.17 -37.40
N GLU A 90 -19.99 7.10 -38.25
CA GLU A 90 -20.50 5.82 -38.76
C GLU A 90 -19.45 5.07 -39.60
N ARG A 91 -18.58 5.78 -40.33
CA ARG A 91 -17.47 5.17 -41.07
C ARG A 91 -16.42 4.59 -40.12
N ALA A 92 -16.02 5.35 -39.09
CA ALA A 92 -15.05 4.91 -38.11
C ALA A 92 -15.56 3.66 -37.37
N LEU A 93 -16.79 3.70 -36.87
CA LEU A 93 -17.42 2.54 -36.20
C LEU A 93 -17.64 1.35 -37.13
N GLY A 94 -17.94 1.60 -38.42
CA GLY A 94 -18.14 0.55 -39.42
C GLY A 94 -16.85 -0.13 -39.89
N ALA A 95 -15.69 0.50 -39.69
CA ALA A 95 -14.38 -0.06 -40.01
C ALA A 95 -13.86 -1.02 -38.93
N LEU A 96 -14.43 -0.98 -37.72
CA LEU A 96 -13.99 -1.82 -36.61
C LEU A 96 -14.33 -3.31 -36.86
N PRO A 97 -13.47 -4.23 -36.38
CA PRO A 97 -13.66 -5.67 -36.56
C PRO A 97 -14.91 -6.18 -35.83
N LYS A 98 -15.87 -6.70 -36.60
CA LYS A 98 -17.19 -7.13 -36.10
C LYS A 98 -17.14 -8.38 -35.22
N ASP A 99 -16.08 -9.18 -35.30
CA ASP A 99 -15.85 -10.36 -34.46
C ASP A 99 -15.48 -9.98 -33.01
N ARG A 100 -15.00 -8.75 -32.79
CA ARG A 100 -14.58 -8.24 -31.47
C ARG A 100 -15.59 -7.30 -30.82
N ILE A 101 -16.68 -6.95 -31.52
CA ILE A 101 -17.70 -6.01 -31.05
C ILE A 101 -19.05 -6.73 -30.95
N ALA A 102 -19.57 -6.86 -29.74
CA ALA A 102 -20.87 -7.43 -29.46
C ALA A 102 -22.01 -6.45 -29.77
N GLY A 103 -21.78 -5.15 -29.64
CA GLY A 103 -22.78 -4.14 -29.94
C GLY A 103 -22.24 -2.71 -29.90
N THR A 104 -22.94 -1.80 -30.58
CA THR A 104 -22.62 -0.37 -30.59
C THR A 104 -23.90 0.43 -30.36
N ALA A 105 -23.81 1.44 -29.50
CA ALA A 105 -24.90 2.38 -29.23
C ALA A 105 -24.41 3.81 -29.44
N THR A 106 -25.18 4.56 -30.23
CA THR A 106 -24.94 5.95 -30.59
C THR A 106 -26.24 6.76 -30.52
N TYR A 107 -26.14 8.09 -30.54
CA TYR A 107 -27.29 8.98 -30.67
C TYR A 107 -28.19 8.60 -31.85
N TRP A 108 -27.62 8.31 -33.02
CA TRP A 108 -28.39 8.02 -34.24
C TRP A 108 -29.07 6.65 -34.21
N SER A 109 -28.53 5.68 -33.46
CA SER A 109 -29.15 4.36 -33.28
C SER A 109 -30.26 4.35 -32.23
N THR A 110 -30.10 5.13 -31.15
CA THR A 110 -30.99 5.09 -29.99
C THR A 110 -32.03 6.22 -29.98
N GLY A 111 -31.74 7.33 -30.68
CA GLY A 111 -32.52 8.56 -30.62
C GLY A 111 -32.49 9.27 -29.26
N SER A 112 -31.67 8.79 -28.31
CA SER A 112 -31.69 9.32 -26.95
C SER A 112 -30.84 10.59 -26.84
N PRO A 113 -31.40 11.72 -26.35
CA PRO A 113 -30.67 12.97 -26.21
C PRO A 113 -29.51 12.89 -25.20
N GLN A 114 -29.44 11.84 -24.37
CA GLN A 114 -28.35 11.62 -23.42
C GLN A 114 -26.97 11.38 -24.09
N PHE A 115 -26.97 11.01 -25.37
CA PHE A 115 -25.75 10.79 -26.17
C PHE A 115 -25.21 12.08 -26.79
N VAL A 116 -25.85 13.23 -26.57
CA VAL A 116 -25.48 14.51 -27.16
C VAL A 116 -25.16 15.51 -26.05
N SER A 117 -24.11 16.31 -26.25
CA SER A 117 -23.76 17.37 -25.30
C SER A 117 -24.80 18.49 -25.29
N ASP A 118 -24.84 19.25 -24.20
CA ASP A 118 -25.75 20.40 -24.04
C ASP A 118 -25.59 21.45 -25.16
N ASP A 119 -24.37 21.60 -25.67
CA ASP A 119 -24.02 22.50 -26.78
C ASP A 119 -24.11 21.86 -28.18
N LYS A 120 -24.49 20.56 -28.27
CA LYS A 120 -24.55 19.75 -29.49
C LYS A 120 -23.26 19.65 -30.31
N THR A 121 -22.10 19.97 -29.73
CA THR A 121 -20.78 19.90 -30.40
C THR A 121 -20.07 18.56 -30.19
N ALA A 122 -20.54 17.75 -29.24
CA ALA A 122 -19.97 16.46 -28.90
C ALA A 122 -21.05 15.37 -28.80
N THR A 123 -20.67 14.14 -29.12
CA THR A 123 -21.48 12.93 -28.90
C THR A 123 -20.54 11.81 -28.49
N TYR A 124 -21.04 10.77 -27.82
CA TYR A 124 -20.26 9.57 -27.55
C TYR A 124 -20.90 8.34 -28.17
N ALA A 125 -20.07 7.36 -28.50
CA ALA A 125 -20.48 6.00 -28.82
C ALA A 125 -20.11 5.09 -27.67
N VAL A 126 -21.01 4.18 -27.32
CA VAL A 126 -20.76 3.08 -26.39
C VAL A 126 -20.51 1.82 -27.20
N LEU A 127 -19.37 1.18 -26.99
CA LEU A 127 -19.08 -0.14 -27.55
C LEU A 127 -19.17 -1.19 -26.46
N ARG A 128 -19.70 -2.35 -26.85
CA ARG A 128 -19.66 -3.58 -26.08
C ARG A 128 -18.72 -4.53 -26.77
N LEU A 129 -17.71 -5.00 -26.05
CA LEU A 129 -16.72 -5.90 -26.59
C LEU A 129 -17.24 -7.33 -26.54
N ALA A 130 -16.89 -8.10 -27.56
CA ALA A 130 -17.16 -9.53 -27.58
C ALA A 130 -16.14 -10.24 -26.69
N GLY A 131 -16.63 -11.04 -25.76
CA GLY A 131 -15.81 -11.81 -24.82
C GLY A 131 -16.70 -12.48 -23.78
N ALA A 132 -16.32 -13.67 -23.34
CA ALA A 132 -17.06 -14.39 -22.30
C ALA A 132 -16.70 -13.89 -20.89
N ASP A 133 -15.52 -13.30 -20.74
CA ASP A 133 -14.99 -12.73 -19.51
C ASP A 133 -14.28 -11.41 -19.79
N GLU A 134 -13.91 -10.72 -18.72
CA GLU A 134 -13.26 -9.41 -18.77
C GLU A 134 -11.87 -9.46 -19.43
N ALA A 135 -11.11 -10.55 -19.23
CA ALA A 135 -9.80 -10.74 -19.86
C ALA A 135 -9.91 -10.83 -21.40
N ALA A 136 -10.86 -11.61 -21.92
CA ALA A 136 -11.09 -11.69 -23.36
C ALA A 136 -11.56 -10.36 -23.96
N ARG A 137 -12.34 -9.57 -23.20
CA ARG A 137 -12.75 -8.21 -23.60
C ARG A 137 -11.56 -7.27 -23.62
N GLN A 138 -10.68 -7.32 -22.62
CA GLN A 138 -9.44 -6.56 -22.54
C GLN A 138 -8.52 -6.86 -23.74
N ASP A 139 -8.28 -8.14 -24.06
CA ASP A 139 -7.51 -8.55 -25.24
C ASP A 139 -8.13 -8.00 -26.55
N GLY A 140 -9.46 -8.01 -26.61
CA GLY A 140 -10.22 -7.44 -27.72
C GLY A 140 -10.04 -5.93 -27.85
N TYR A 141 -10.00 -5.22 -26.73
CA TYR A 141 -9.76 -3.77 -26.67
C TYR A 141 -8.34 -3.41 -27.15
N GLU A 142 -7.32 -4.10 -26.64
CA GLU A 142 -5.92 -3.84 -27.01
C GLU A 142 -5.66 -4.05 -28.50
N ALA A 143 -6.39 -4.99 -29.13
CA ALA A 143 -6.27 -5.23 -30.57
C ALA A 143 -6.90 -4.13 -31.43
N ILE A 144 -7.84 -3.35 -30.90
CA ILE A 144 -8.60 -2.33 -31.65
C ILE A 144 -8.30 -0.89 -31.20
N SER A 145 -7.60 -0.70 -30.08
CA SER A 145 -7.46 0.60 -29.41
C SER A 145 -6.91 1.69 -30.33
N ASP A 146 -5.96 1.35 -31.19
CA ASP A 146 -5.35 2.27 -32.14
C ASP A 146 -6.37 2.77 -33.19
N ASP A 147 -7.26 1.89 -33.65
CA ASP A 147 -8.28 2.18 -34.65
C ASP A 147 -9.43 3.04 -34.08
N LEU A 148 -9.68 2.99 -32.76
CA LEU A 148 -10.77 3.72 -32.12
C LEU A 148 -10.59 5.25 -32.16
N THR A 149 -9.35 5.72 -32.33
CA THR A 149 -9.02 7.14 -32.37
C THR A 149 -9.01 7.73 -33.80
N ASP A 150 -9.03 6.88 -34.83
CA ASP A 150 -9.00 7.31 -36.23
C ASP A 150 -10.42 7.57 -36.80
N VAL A 151 -10.91 8.79 -36.63
CA VAL A 151 -12.25 9.20 -37.11
C VAL A 151 -12.24 10.07 -38.38
N GLY A 152 -11.08 10.66 -38.72
CA GLY A 152 -10.94 11.58 -39.85
C GLY A 152 -11.90 12.79 -39.83
N GLY A 153 -12.05 13.47 -40.97
CA GLY A 153 -13.13 14.46 -41.18
C GLY A 153 -13.07 15.74 -40.34
N GLY A 154 -11.96 16.03 -39.67
CA GLY A 154 -11.81 17.19 -38.77
C GLY A 154 -12.44 17.00 -37.39
N LEU A 155 -12.84 15.77 -37.05
CA LEU A 155 -13.30 15.37 -35.72
C LEU A 155 -12.12 14.89 -34.88
N THR A 156 -12.25 15.02 -33.56
CA THR A 156 -11.33 14.41 -32.60
C THR A 156 -12.07 13.32 -31.85
N ALA A 157 -11.49 12.11 -31.81
CA ALA A 157 -11.98 10.98 -31.04
C ALA A 157 -11.07 10.79 -29.81
N LYS A 158 -11.68 10.54 -28.65
CA LYS A 158 -10.99 10.17 -27.41
C LYS A 158 -11.66 8.96 -26.81
N VAL A 159 -10.87 8.04 -26.28
CA VAL A 159 -11.34 6.75 -25.77
C VAL A 159 -11.32 6.74 -24.25
N GLY A 160 -12.40 6.26 -23.66
CA GLY A 160 -12.58 6.01 -22.23
C GLY A 160 -13.51 4.82 -22.02
N GLY A 161 -14.30 4.84 -20.96
CA GLY A 161 -15.06 3.66 -20.49
C GLY A 161 -14.27 2.84 -19.48
N SER A 162 -14.87 1.79 -18.92
CA SER A 162 -14.26 1.00 -17.85
C SER A 162 -12.95 0.35 -18.30
N ILE A 163 -12.99 -0.37 -19.42
CA ILE A 163 -11.85 -1.11 -19.98
C ILE A 163 -10.75 -0.15 -20.47
N GLY A 164 -11.14 0.92 -21.16
CA GLY A 164 -10.17 1.94 -21.63
C GLY A 164 -9.47 2.67 -20.48
N THR A 165 -10.20 2.97 -19.40
CA THR A 165 -9.64 3.59 -18.19
C THR A 165 -8.71 2.63 -17.46
N GLU A 166 -9.12 1.37 -17.28
CA GLU A 166 -8.33 0.34 -16.62
C GLU A 166 -7.02 0.07 -17.37
N THR A 167 -7.07 -0.06 -18.70
CA THR A 167 -5.89 -0.23 -19.55
C THR A 167 -4.92 0.94 -19.38
N ALA A 168 -5.43 2.17 -19.46
CA ALA A 168 -4.62 3.38 -19.30
C ALA A 168 -3.98 3.47 -17.90
N VAL A 169 -4.70 3.03 -16.85
CA VAL A 169 -4.15 2.90 -15.49
C VAL A 169 -3.01 1.88 -15.50
N ASN A 170 -3.23 0.66 -16.00
CA ASN A 170 -2.25 -0.43 -15.98
C ASN A 170 -0.97 -0.13 -16.76
N GLU A 171 -1.10 0.44 -17.96
CA GLU A 171 0.04 0.92 -18.75
C GLU A 171 0.82 1.99 -17.98
N ARG A 172 0.10 2.91 -17.33
CA ARG A 172 0.74 3.99 -16.58
C ARG A 172 1.44 3.48 -15.32
N VAL A 173 0.86 2.52 -14.61
CA VAL A 173 1.52 1.84 -13.48
C VAL A 173 2.86 1.26 -13.93
N SER A 174 2.86 0.54 -15.06
CA SER A 174 4.07 -0.10 -15.59
C SER A 174 5.16 0.91 -15.96
N SER A 175 4.79 2.02 -16.60
CA SER A 175 5.72 3.09 -16.94
C SER A 175 6.28 3.82 -15.71
N ASP A 176 5.43 4.05 -14.70
CA ASP A 176 5.81 4.76 -13.49
C ASP A 176 6.80 3.99 -12.63
N ILE A 177 6.72 2.65 -12.58
CA ILE A 177 7.70 1.80 -11.87
C ILE A 177 9.11 2.04 -12.42
N ALA A 178 9.28 1.96 -13.75
CA ALA A 178 10.58 2.13 -14.39
C ALA A 178 11.16 3.54 -14.15
N ARG A 179 10.30 4.57 -14.16
CA ARG A 179 10.69 5.95 -13.84
C ARG A 179 11.08 6.11 -12.38
N ALA A 180 10.28 5.60 -11.45
CA ALA A 180 10.56 5.69 -10.02
C ALA A 180 11.88 4.98 -9.66
N GLU A 181 12.11 3.78 -10.20
CA GLU A 181 13.36 3.04 -9.98
C GLU A 181 14.59 3.74 -10.56
N SER A 182 14.50 4.23 -11.81
CA SER A 182 15.61 4.93 -12.45
C SER A 182 15.98 6.25 -11.76
N LEU A 183 15.00 6.91 -11.11
CA LEU A 183 15.24 8.10 -10.29
C LEU A 183 15.78 7.75 -8.90
N ALA A 184 15.19 6.75 -8.23
CA ALA A 184 15.54 6.39 -6.85
C ALA A 184 16.94 5.78 -6.75
N MET A 185 17.29 4.86 -7.65
CA MET A 185 18.53 4.07 -7.55
C MET A 185 19.82 4.92 -7.50
N PRO A 186 20.02 5.94 -8.38
CA PRO A 186 21.19 6.82 -8.29
C PRO A 186 21.22 7.60 -6.96
N VAL A 187 20.09 8.12 -6.52
CA VAL A 187 19.98 8.90 -5.28
C VAL A 187 20.32 8.02 -4.07
N LEU A 188 19.79 6.80 -4.04
CA LEU A 188 20.07 5.81 -2.99
C LEU A 188 21.53 5.41 -3.00
N LEU A 189 22.13 5.16 -4.17
CA LEU A 189 23.55 4.83 -4.27
C LEU A 189 24.41 5.96 -3.69
N VAL A 190 24.13 7.21 -4.05
CA VAL A 190 24.84 8.37 -3.50
C VAL A 190 24.69 8.44 -1.99
N LEU A 191 23.48 8.28 -1.46
CA LEU A 191 23.23 8.35 -0.03
C LEU A 191 23.90 7.20 0.73
N LEU A 192 23.85 5.97 0.21
CA LEU A 192 24.53 4.81 0.78
C LEU A 192 26.06 4.99 0.75
N VAL A 193 26.62 5.57 -0.31
CA VAL A 193 28.05 5.92 -0.38
C VAL A 193 28.40 6.95 0.70
N LEU A 194 27.52 7.93 0.96
CA LEU A 194 27.70 8.92 2.02
C LEU A 194 27.63 8.30 3.42
N ILE A 195 26.72 7.35 3.65
CA ILE A 195 26.52 6.64 4.92
C ILE A 195 27.70 5.69 5.20
N PHE A 196 28.04 4.80 4.26
CA PHE A 196 29.07 3.79 4.49
C PHE A 196 30.50 4.27 4.23
N GLY A 197 30.67 5.35 3.47
CA GLY A 197 31.97 5.92 3.12
C GLY A 197 32.77 5.14 2.08
N GLY A 198 32.12 4.26 1.30
CA GLY A 198 32.77 3.49 0.24
C GLY A 198 31.78 2.80 -0.70
N LEU A 199 32.16 2.67 -1.96
CA LEU A 199 31.26 2.17 -3.01
C LEU A 199 30.88 0.70 -2.84
N VAL A 200 31.83 -0.14 -2.41
CA VAL A 200 31.59 -1.58 -2.20
C VAL A 200 30.57 -1.83 -1.09
N ALA A 201 30.70 -1.12 0.03
CA ALA A 201 29.75 -1.26 1.13
C ALA A 201 28.35 -0.73 0.75
N ALA A 202 28.28 0.32 -0.06
CA ALA A 202 27.04 0.92 -0.53
C ALA A 202 26.31 0.06 -1.57
N SER A 203 27.03 -0.69 -2.41
CA SER A 203 26.40 -1.55 -3.41
C SER A 203 25.79 -2.82 -2.81
N LEU A 204 26.26 -3.28 -1.64
CA LEU A 204 25.77 -4.51 -1.01
C LEU A 204 24.26 -4.45 -0.71
N PRO A 205 23.71 -3.45 0.00
CA PRO A 205 22.26 -3.40 0.23
C PRO A 205 21.44 -3.26 -1.06
N LEU A 206 21.94 -2.51 -2.06
CA LEU A 206 21.28 -2.37 -3.35
C LEU A 206 21.21 -3.69 -4.14
N LEU A 207 22.29 -4.48 -4.11
CA LEU A 207 22.30 -5.81 -4.74
C LEU A 207 21.30 -6.75 -4.07
N ILE A 208 21.14 -6.66 -2.74
CA ILE A 208 20.12 -7.41 -2.02
C ILE A 208 18.72 -6.88 -2.34
N GLY A 209 18.55 -5.58 -2.56
CA GLY A 209 17.30 -4.99 -3.07
C GLY A 209 16.91 -5.57 -4.42
N GLY A 210 17.82 -5.57 -5.40
CA GLY A 210 17.56 -6.19 -6.70
C GLY A 210 17.27 -7.70 -6.60
N PHE A 211 18.00 -8.43 -5.75
CA PHE A 211 17.70 -9.84 -5.47
C PHE A 211 16.31 -10.02 -4.86
N ALA A 212 15.91 -9.14 -3.94
CA ALA A 212 14.61 -9.19 -3.30
C ALA A 212 13.48 -8.93 -4.30
N ILE A 213 13.60 -7.92 -5.15
CA ILE A 213 12.60 -7.60 -6.17
C ILE A 213 12.42 -8.78 -7.13
N LEU A 214 13.50 -9.28 -7.73
CA LEU A 214 13.43 -10.40 -8.68
C LEU A 214 12.93 -11.70 -8.02
N GLY A 215 13.41 -11.99 -6.80
CA GLY A 215 12.94 -13.16 -6.05
C GLY A 215 11.47 -13.06 -5.66
N SER A 216 10.97 -11.85 -5.39
CA SER A 216 9.56 -11.61 -5.08
C SER A 216 8.68 -11.74 -6.32
N PHE A 217 9.11 -11.23 -7.48
CA PHE A 217 8.40 -11.46 -8.75
C PHE A 217 8.32 -12.94 -9.09
N THR A 218 9.38 -13.71 -8.78
CA THR A 218 9.35 -15.17 -8.90
C THR A 218 8.31 -15.80 -7.98
N ALA A 219 8.23 -15.36 -6.72
CA ALA A 219 7.24 -15.86 -5.78
C ALA A 219 5.81 -15.49 -6.20
N LEU A 220 5.60 -14.27 -6.68
CA LEU A 220 4.31 -13.82 -7.21
C LEU A 220 3.92 -14.58 -8.48
N HIS A 221 4.83 -14.80 -9.42
CA HIS A 221 4.56 -15.62 -10.61
C HIS A 221 4.20 -17.05 -10.22
N ALA A 222 4.83 -17.63 -9.20
CA ALA A 222 4.43 -18.95 -8.71
C ALA A 222 3.01 -18.94 -8.12
N LEU A 223 2.62 -17.82 -7.52
CA LEU A 223 1.32 -17.65 -6.89
C LEU A 223 0.18 -17.48 -7.90
N THR A 224 0.45 -16.87 -9.07
CA THR A 224 -0.56 -16.70 -10.15
C THR A 224 -1.08 -18.04 -10.69
N TYR A 225 -0.39 -19.17 -10.46
CA TYR A 225 -0.90 -20.50 -10.82
C TYR A 225 -1.97 -21.03 -9.88
N VAL A 226 -2.18 -20.39 -8.72
CA VAL A 226 -3.06 -20.88 -7.65
C VAL A 226 -4.14 -19.87 -7.29
N THR A 227 -3.89 -18.58 -7.48
CA THR A 227 -4.81 -17.49 -7.20
C THR A 227 -4.51 -16.31 -8.12
N ASP A 228 -5.52 -15.49 -8.39
CA ASP A 228 -5.32 -14.23 -9.09
C ASP A 228 -4.50 -13.26 -8.24
N VAL A 229 -3.60 -12.52 -8.89
CA VAL A 229 -2.76 -11.52 -8.25
C VAL A 229 -2.88 -10.23 -9.05
N SER A 230 -3.31 -9.16 -8.38
CA SER A 230 -3.44 -7.84 -8.99
C SER A 230 -2.08 -7.25 -9.41
N ILE A 231 -2.06 -6.53 -10.54
CA ILE A 231 -0.89 -5.78 -11.01
C ILE A 231 -0.30 -4.82 -9.97
N PHE A 232 -1.12 -4.30 -9.05
CA PHE A 232 -0.67 -3.40 -8.00
C PHE A 232 0.30 -4.08 -7.01
N ALA A 233 0.29 -5.40 -6.89
CA ALA A 233 1.23 -6.16 -6.03
C ALA A 233 2.70 -5.96 -6.44
N VAL A 234 2.95 -5.65 -7.71
CA VAL A 234 4.28 -5.32 -8.24
C VAL A 234 4.82 -4.04 -7.59
N ASN A 235 3.97 -3.02 -7.42
CA ASN A 235 4.40 -1.75 -6.82
C ASN A 235 4.89 -1.96 -5.39
N ILE A 236 4.10 -2.66 -4.56
CA ILE A 236 4.51 -3.02 -3.20
C ILE A 236 5.82 -3.77 -3.22
N THR A 237 5.91 -4.78 -4.08
CA THR A 237 7.10 -5.63 -4.18
C THR A 237 8.36 -4.81 -4.44
N THR A 238 8.29 -3.85 -5.35
CA THR A 238 9.42 -2.98 -5.69
C THR A 238 9.82 -2.09 -4.52
N PHE A 239 8.92 -1.24 -4.01
CA PHE A 239 9.32 -0.24 -3.02
C PHE A 239 9.58 -0.84 -1.64
N LEU A 240 8.75 -1.81 -1.21
CA LEU A 240 8.94 -2.51 0.05
C LEU A 240 10.19 -3.38 -0.02
N GLY A 241 10.41 -4.04 -1.16
CA GLY A 241 11.57 -4.90 -1.38
C GLY A 241 12.87 -4.12 -1.33
N LEU A 242 12.94 -2.98 -2.03
CA LEU A 242 14.10 -2.10 -2.01
C LEU A 242 14.29 -1.48 -0.62
N GLY A 243 13.23 -0.95 -0.01
CA GLY A 243 13.29 -0.31 1.31
C GLY A 243 13.77 -1.26 2.41
N LEU A 244 13.12 -2.42 2.57
CA LEU A 244 13.49 -3.41 3.59
C LEU A 244 14.86 -4.03 3.34
N ALA A 245 15.20 -4.35 2.08
CA ALA A 245 16.53 -4.88 1.76
C ALA A 245 17.65 -3.90 2.08
N ILE A 246 17.42 -2.61 1.81
CA ILE A 246 18.37 -1.55 2.16
C ILE A 246 18.52 -1.44 3.67
N ASP A 247 17.42 -1.43 4.42
CA ASP A 247 17.43 -1.30 5.87
C ASP A 247 18.11 -2.49 6.54
N TYR A 248 17.72 -3.71 6.18
CA TYR A 248 18.35 -4.93 6.70
C TYR A 248 19.83 -4.99 6.31
N GLY A 249 20.14 -4.58 5.08
CA GLY A 249 21.51 -4.46 4.60
C GLY A 249 22.33 -3.46 5.41
N LEU A 250 21.77 -2.30 5.72
CA LEU A 250 22.39 -1.26 6.51
C LEU A 250 22.78 -1.76 7.90
N PHE A 251 21.86 -2.42 8.60
CA PHE A 251 22.14 -2.96 9.93
C PHE A 251 23.19 -4.08 9.90
N MET A 252 23.06 -5.02 8.97
CA MET A 252 23.97 -6.16 8.85
C MET A 252 25.39 -5.73 8.49
N VAL A 253 25.54 -4.85 7.48
CA VAL A 253 26.84 -4.36 7.04
C VAL A 253 27.50 -3.50 8.13
N THR A 254 26.74 -2.62 8.78
CA THR A 254 27.28 -1.77 9.85
C THR A 254 27.78 -2.62 11.02
N ARG A 255 26.97 -3.59 11.47
CA ARG A 255 27.34 -4.48 12.57
C ARG A 255 28.55 -5.34 12.22
N PHE A 256 28.60 -5.93 11.03
CA PHE A 256 29.75 -6.73 10.59
C PHE A 256 31.05 -5.91 10.55
N ARG A 257 30.97 -4.65 10.09
CA ARG A 257 32.12 -3.75 10.05
C ARG A 257 32.62 -3.39 11.45
N ASP A 258 31.71 -3.18 12.40
CA ASP A 258 32.07 -2.88 13.79
C ASP A 258 32.74 -4.08 14.46
N GLU A 259 32.18 -5.28 14.31
CA GLU A 259 32.76 -6.51 14.86
C GLU A 259 34.11 -6.84 14.22
N SER A 260 34.25 -6.65 12.91
CA SER A 260 35.52 -6.90 12.18
C SER A 260 36.64 -5.93 12.53
N ARG A 261 36.34 -4.80 13.19
CA ARG A 261 37.35 -3.81 13.64
C ARG A 261 37.90 -4.14 15.03
N LYS A 262 37.24 -5.00 15.79
CA LYS A 262 37.70 -5.37 17.14
C LYS A 262 38.99 -6.19 17.04
N ALA A 263 39.98 -5.84 17.87
CA ALA A 263 41.26 -6.53 17.88
C ALA A 263 41.08 -8.01 18.28
N GLY A 264 41.72 -8.92 17.54
CA GLY A 264 41.70 -10.36 17.84
C GLY A 264 40.47 -11.14 17.37
N VAL A 265 39.47 -10.49 16.76
CA VAL A 265 38.26 -11.17 16.27
C VAL A 265 38.47 -11.70 14.85
N THR A 266 38.21 -12.99 14.62
CA THR A 266 38.29 -13.58 13.27
C THR A 266 37.08 -13.17 12.41
N PRO A 267 37.16 -13.15 11.06
CA PRO A 267 36.01 -12.87 10.22
C PRO A 267 34.82 -13.83 10.44
N GLU A 268 35.10 -15.07 10.85
CA GLU A 268 34.06 -16.06 11.20
C GLU A 268 33.35 -15.67 12.49
N ASP A 269 34.08 -15.24 13.52
CA ASP A 269 33.51 -14.82 14.80
C ASP A 269 32.76 -13.49 14.68
N ALA A 270 33.28 -12.57 13.86
CA ALA A 270 32.59 -11.32 13.53
C ALA A 270 31.25 -11.61 12.83
N MET A 271 31.23 -12.57 11.90
CA MET A 271 29.99 -13.00 11.23
C MET A 271 29.02 -13.68 12.19
N ALA A 272 29.50 -14.59 13.03
CA ALA A 272 28.69 -15.31 14.01
C ALA A 272 28.02 -14.34 15.00
N THR A 273 28.77 -13.36 15.51
CA THR A 273 28.26 -12.31 16.40
C THR A 273 27.27 -11.40 15.69
N THR A 274 27.54 -11.03 14.43
CA THR A 274 26.64 -10.21 13.61
C THR A 274 25.29 -10.91 13.42
N MET A 275 25.29 -12.20 13.09
CA MET A 275 24.06 -12.99 12.94
C MET A 275 23.32 -13.16 14.27
N ALA A 276 24.06 -13.39 15.37
CA ALA A 276 23.46 -13.56 16.69
C ALA A 276 22.73 -12.31 17.19
N THR A 277 23.21 -11.11 16.83
CA THR A 277 22.57 -9.85 17.21
C THR A 277 21.75 -9.27 16.07
N ALA A 278 22.39 -8.71 15.03
CA ALA A 278 21.69 -7.96 13.98
C ALA A 278 20.84 -8.90 13.10
N GLY A 279 21.33 -10.10 12.78
CA GLY A 279 20.56 -11.08 12.02
C GLY A 279 19.30 -11.54 12.75
N ARG A 280 19.39 -11.74 14.07
CA ARG A 280 18.20 -12.03 14.90
C ARG A 280 17.22 -10.85 14.92
N THR A 281 17.71 -9.62 15.07
CA THR A 281 16.84 -8.43 15.03
C THR A 281 16.13 -8.33 13.69
N VAL A 282 16.86 -8.47 12.56
CA VAL A 282 16.28 -8.47 11.20
C VAL A 282 15.24 -9.57 11.03
N ALA A 283 15.46 -10.77 11.59
CA ALA A 283 14.49 -11.84 11.51
C ALA A 283 13.19 -11.54 12.27
N VAL A 284 13.29 -10.99 13.48
CA VAL A 284 12.10 -10.59 14.27
C VAL A 284 11.36 -9.43 13.61
N SER A 285 12.11 -8.46 13.08
CA SER A 285 11.62 -7.34 12.26
C SER A 285 10.80 -7.86 11.08
N GLY A 286 11.41 -8.66 10.20
CA GLY A 286 10.73 -9.20 9.02
C GLY A 286 9.52 -10.06 9.36
N VAL A 287 9.55 -10.88 10.41
CA VAL A 287 8.36 -11.63 10.85
C VAL A 287 7.23 -10.67 11.29
N THR A 288 7.58 -9.57 11.96
CA THR A 288 6.59 -8.57 12.40
C THR A 288 5.93 -7.87 11.21
N VAL A 289 6.72 -7.46 10.21
CA VAL A 289 6.18 -6.87 8.97
C VAL A 289 5.32 -7.89 8.20
N ALA A 290 5.79 -9.13 8.04
CA ALA A 290 5.04 -10.17 7.35
C ALA A 290 3.70 -10.46 8.02
N VAL A 291 3.66 -10.51 9.37
CA VAL A 291 2.43 -10.66 10.14
C VAL A 291 1.49 -9.47 9.94
N SER A 292 2.02 -8.24 9.94
CA SER A 292 1.21 -7.04 9.68
C SER A 292 0.56 -7.08 8.30
N LEU A 293 1.32 -7.46 7.27
CA LEU A 293 0.82 -7.57 5.89
C LEU A 293 -0.11 -8.77 5.70
N SER A 294 0.07 -9.84 6.48
CA SER A 294 -0.86 -10.97 6.51
C SER A 294 -2.26 -10.57 6.99
N GLY A 295 -2.38 -9.47 7.73
CA GLY A 295 -3.67 -8.90 8.09
C GLY A 295 -4.52 -8.47 6.88
N LEU A 296 -3.88 -8.12 5.76
CA LEU A 296 -4.60 -7.79 4.51
C LEU A 296 -5.34 -9.00 3.91
N LEU A 297 -4.92 -10.22 4.26
CA LEU A 297 -5.58 -11.45 3.82
C LEU A 297 -6.92 -11.72 4.52
N LEU A 298 -7.26 -10.93 5.54
CA LEU A 298 -8.56 -11.02 6.22
C LEU A 298 -9.68 -10.30 5.45
N PHE A 299 -9.32 -9.47 4.47
CA PHE A 299 -10.27 -8.69 3.68
C PHE A 299 -10.73 -9.46 2.45
N ASP A 300 -11.95 -9.19 2.00
CA ASP A 300 -12.53 -9.85 0.83
C ASP A 300 -12.04 -9.25 -0.51
N GLN A 301 -11.53 -8.02 -0.50
CA GLN A 301 -11.11 -7.32 -1.71
C GLN A 301 -9.84 -7.95 -2.29
N ALA A 302 -9.92 -8.44 -3.52
CA ALA A 302 -8.80 -9.08 -4.23
C ALA A 302 -7.57 -8.16 -4.33
N PHE A 303 -7.80 -6.85 -4.43
CA PHE A 303 -6.76 -5.82 -4.32
C PHE A 303 -5.96 -5.94 -3.02
N LEU A 304 -6.62 -5.91 -1.85
CA LEU A 304 -5.95 -5.96 -0.54
C LEU A 304 -5.25 -7.31 -0.34
N VAL A 305 -5.90 -8.40 -0.71
CA VAL A 305 -5.36 -9.76 -0.62
C VAL A 305 -4.08 -9.90 -1.48
N SER A 306 -4.12 -9.43 -2.73
CA SER A 306 -2.97 -9.44 -3.64
C SER A 306 -1.79 -8.62 -3.10
N MET A 307 -2.09 -7.45 -2.51
CA MET A 307 -1.09 -6.62 -1.84
C MET A 307 -0.49 -7.30 -0.61
N GLY A 308 -1.31 -8.04 0.15
CA GLY A 308 -0.86 -8.91 1.24
C GLY A 308 0.12 -9.98 0.74
N TYR A 309 -0.22 -10.70 -0.33
CA TYR A 309 0.66 -11.70 -0.94
C TYR A 309 1.99 -11.12 -1.42
N GLY A 310 1.94 -10.04 -2.20
CA GLY A 310 3.15 -9.36 -2.67
C GLY A 310 4.02 -8.90 -1.51
N GLY A 311 3.42 -8.24 -0.52
CA GLY A 311 4.11 -7.78 0.67
C GLY A 311 4.79 -8.90 1.48
N ILE A 312 4.06 -9.99 1.77
CA ILE A 312 4.60 -11.14 2.52
C ILE A 312 5.73 -11.82 1.74
N ALA A 313 5.52 -12.08 0.45
CA ALA A 313 6.52 -12.68 -0.42
C ALA A 313 7.80 -11.83 -0.41
N THR A 314 7.65 -10.52 -0.56
CA THR A 314 8.76 -9.57 -0.52
C THR A 314 9.51 -9.58 0.80
N VAL A 315 8.81 -9.52 1.92
CA VAL A 315 9.44 -9.57 3.24
C VAL A 315 10.23 -10.87 3.43
N ILE A 316 9.65 -12.01 3.05
CA ILE A 316 10.31 -13.32 3.17
C ILE A 316 11.57 -13.38 2.30
N VAL A 317 11.49 -12.94 1.04
CA VAL A 317 12.66 -12.93 0.14
C VAL A 317 13.72 -11.94 0.64
N CYS A 318 13.33 -10.77 1.14
CA CYS A 318 14.24 -9.82 1.80
C CYS A 318 14.95 -10.46 3.01
N MET A 319 14.22 -11.18 3.86
CA MET A 319 14.81 -11.91 4.99
C MET A 319 15.80 -12.97 4.53
N VAL A 320 15.45 -13.76 3.51
CA VAL A 320 16.37 -14.75 2.91
C VAL A 320 17.61 -14.06 2.37
N GLY A 321 17.47 -12.99 1.60
CA GLY A 321 18.59 -12.20 1.07
C GLY A 321 19.49 -11.64 2.17
N ALA A 322 18.91 -11.00 3.19
CA ALA A 322 19.64 -10.36 4.28
C ALA A 322 20.29 -11.35 5.26
N LEU A 323 19.72 -12.54 5.46
CA LEU A 323 20.21 -13.54 6.42
C LEU A 323 21.07 -14.64 5.77
N THR A 324 21.14 -14.69 4.44
CA THR A 324 21.88 -15.74 3.71
C THR A 324 22.85 -15.16 2.67
N VAL A 325 22.34 -14.44 1.68
CA VAL A 325 23.12 -13.93 0.56
C VAL A 325 24.09 -12.83 1.03
N LEU A 326 23.58 -11.86 1.79
CA LEU A 326 24.39 -10.75 2.28
C LEU A 326 25.55 -11.19 3.20
N PRO A 327 25.33 -12.05 4.21
CA PRO A 327 26.41 -12.63 5.00
C PRO A 327 27.45 -13.37 4.14
N ALA A 328 27.02 -14.10 3.11
CA ALA A 328 27.94 -14.78 2.20
C ALA A 328 28.79 -13.79 1.39
N MET A 329 28.19 -12.71 0.88
CA MET A 329 28.91 -11.62 0.18
C MET A 329 29.93 -10.96 1.11
N LEU A 330 29.53 -10.63 2.34
CA LEU A 330 30.40 -10.05 3.36
C LEU A 330 31.56 -10.99 3.72
N ALA A 331 31.30 -12.29 3.82
CA ALA A 331 32.33 -13.29 4.11
C ALA A 331 33.32 -13.47 2.95
N VAL A 332 32.90 -13.28 1.69
CA VAL A 332 33.80 -13.33 0.52
C VAL A 332 34.63 -12.04 0.41
N LEU A 333 34.01 -10.88 0.64
CA LEU A 333 34.68 -9.59 0.58
C LEU A 333 35.66 -9.39 1.76
N GLY A 334 35.27 -9.82 2.96
CA GLY A 334 36.05 -9.64 4.19
C GLY A 334 36.50 -8.18 4.37
N PRO A 335 37.81 -7.89 4.51
CA PRO A 335 38.31 -6.52 4.62
C PRO A 335 38.00 -5.63 3.40
N LYS A 336 37.79 -6.22 2.21
CA LYS A 336 37.53 -5.50 0.95
C LYS A 336 36.17 -4.81 0.93
N VAL A 337 35.29 -5.05 1.90
CA VAL A 337 34.07 -4.23 2.10
C VAL A 337 34.43 -2.74 2.26
N ASN A 338 35.63 -2.43 2.76
CA ASN A 338 36.13 -1.08 2.88
C ASN A 338 37.01 -0.61 1.69
N ALA A 339 37.08 -1.39 0.61
CA ALA A 339 37.76 -1.00 -0.63
C ALA A 339 36.94 0.06 -1.39
N LEU A 340 37.57 0.79 -2.30
CA LEU A 340 36.95 1.91 -3.05
C LEU A 340 36.32 2.95 -2.11
N SER A 341 37.03 3.28 -1.03
CA SER A 341 36.61 4.37 -0.15
C SER A 341 36.80 5.70 -0.87
N VAL A 342 35.69 6.41 -1.15
CA VAL A 342 35.68 7.74 -1.79
C VAL A 342 36.36 8.79 -0.91
N ARG A 343 36.51 8.52 0.39
CA ARG A 343 37.26 9.36 1.33
C ARG A 343 38.51 8.61 1.81
N GLY A 344 39.69 9.15 1.50
CA GLY A 344 40.99 8.60 1.90
C GLY A 344 41.20 8.52 3.43
N ARG A 345 42.29 7.86 3.86
CA ARG A 345 42.63 7.62 5.29
C ARG A 345 42.55 8.87 6.19
N ARG A 346 42.83 10.08 5.67
CA ARG A 346 42.76 11.34 6.43
C ARG A 346 41.34 11.85 6.70
N GLY A 347 40.39 11.66 5.77
CA GLY A 347 38.99 12.06 5.95
C GLY A 347 38.23 11.17 6.95
N ARG A 348 38.66 9.91 7.10
CA ARG A 348 38.11 8.93 8.06
C ARG A 348 38.33 9.31 9.52
N ARG A 349 39.52 9.81 9.88
CA ARG A 349 39.83 10.28 11.24
C ARG A 349 39.09 11.58 11.57
N ALA A 350 38.97 12.51 10.61
CA ALA A 350 38.29 13.79 10.81
C ALA A 350 36.77 13.64 11.04
N ARG A 351 36.12 12.64 10.41
CA ARG A 351 34.67 12.40 10.59
C ARG A 351 34.34 11.54 11.81
N ALA A 352 35.12 10.49 12.08
CA ALA A 352 35.01 9.68 13.30
C ALA A 352 35.25 10.50 14.57
N ALA A 353 36.08 11.55 14.51
CA ALA A 353 36.29 12.47 15.62
C ALA A 353 35.32 13.67 15.63
N GLY A 354 34.75 14.07 14.49
CA GLY A 354 34.17 15.41 14.34
C GLY A 354 32.74 15.54 13.80
N ALA A 355 32.19 14.60 13.03
CA ALA A 355 30.81 14.73 12.51
C ALA A 355 29.86 13.66 13.04
N GLU A 356 30.32 12.41 13.18
CA GLU A 356 29.61 11.39 13.97
C GLU A 356 29.53 11.83 15.44
N SER A 357 30.63 12.35 16.01
CA SER A 357 30.61 12.88 17.40
C SER A 357 29.67 14.07 17.58
N ARG A 358 29.51 14.96 16.59
CA ARG A 358 28.60 16.13 16.67
C ARG A 358 27.14 15.73 16.52
N PHE A 359 26.83 14.79 15.63
CA PHE A 359 25.46 14.30 15.42
C PHE A 359 25.02 13.42 16.60
N ASP A 360 25.89 12.52 17.09
CA ASP A 360 25.66 11.75 18.31
C ASP A 360 25.55 12.67 19.54
N ALA A 361 26.33 13.76 19.61
CA ALA A 361 26.18 14.75 20.67
C ALA A 361 24.87 15.57 20.54
N TRP A 362 24.34 15.77 19.34
CA TRP A 362 23.02 16.38 19.16
C TRP A 362 21.92 15.44 19.66
N TRP A 363 21.95 14.17 19.26
CA TRP A 363 21.03 13.15 19.78
C TRP A 363 21.13 12.97 21.29
N GLY A 364 22.34 13.00 21.84
CA GLY A 364 22.57 12.97 23.29
C GLY A 364 21.95 14.18 23.99
N ARG A 365 22.12 15.40 23.44
CA ARG A 365 21.49 16.62 23.99
C ARG A 365 19.96 16.58 23.90
N LEU A 366 19.43 16.11 22.76
CA LEU A 366 17.99 15.96 22.57
C LEU A 366 17.42 14.95 23.57
N ALA A 367 18.03 13.77 23.68
CA ALA A 367 17.62 12.74 24.63
C ALA A 367 17.64 13.27 26.07
N LEU A 368 18.70 13.97 26.48
CA LEU A 368 18.79 14.57 27.81
C LEU A 368 17.73 15.68 28.03
N SER A 369 17.41 16.47 27.00
CA SER A 369 16.34 17.47 27.07
C SER A 369 14.98 16.81 27.31
N VAL A 370 14.68 15.75 26.55
CA VAL A 370 13.46 14.96 26.69
C VAL A 370 13.38 14.31 28.08
N MET A 371 14.48 13.75 28.58
CA MET A 371 14.54 13.16 29.93
C MET A 371 14.34 14.17 31.06
N ARG A 372 14.65 15.46 30.83
CA ARG A 372 14.47 16.55 31.82
C ARG A 372 13.05 17.08 31.88
N ARG A 373 12.32 17.12 30.75
CA ARG A 373 10.95 17.67 30.67
C ARG A 373 9.99 16.72 29.93
N PRO A 374 9.83 15.46 30.37
CA PRO A 374 9.10 14.46 29.59
C PRO A 374 7.62 14.82 29.37
N ILE A 375 6.94 15.40 30.37
CA ILE A 375 5.52 15.77 30.26
C ILE A 375 5.30 16.84 29.17
N THR A 376 6.18 17.84 29.08
CA THR A 376 6.07 18.89 28.06
C THR A 376 6.17 18.32 26.65
N TYR A 377 7.12 17.41 26.42
CA TYR A 377 7.26 16.74 25.12
C TYR A 377 6.05 15.86 24.82
N ILE A 378 5.54 15.09 25.79
CA ILE A 378 4.33 14.27 25.60
C ILE A 378 3.16 15.15 25.19
N VAL A 379 2.83 16.19 25.97
CA VAL A 379 1.68 17.05 25.67
C VAL A 379 1.84 17.76 24.33
N ALA A 380 3.02 18.33 24.04
CA ALA A 380 3.25 19.04 22.78
C ALA A 380 3.18 18.12 21.56
N THR A 381 3.80 16.94 21.61
CA THR A 381 3.78 15.98 20.49
C THR A 381 2.40 15.35 20.32
N PHE A 382 1.71 15.02 21.41
CA PHE A 382 0.35 14.49 21.36
C PHE A 382 -0.64 15.52 20.78
N ALA A 383 -0.55 16.78 21.21
CA ALA A 383 -1.35 17.87 20.64
C ALA A 383 -1.07 18.07 19.14
N LEU A 384 0.20 18.03 18.73
CA LEU A 384 0.59 18.12 17.32
C LEU A 384 0.00 16.96 16.51
N LEU A 385 0.15 15.71 16.97
CA LEU A 385 -0.34 14.54 16.24
C LEU A 385 -1.87 14.51 16.15
N ILE A 386 -2.58 14.91 17.21
CA ILE A 386 -4.04 15.06 17.17
C ILE A 386 -4.46 16.16 16.20
N ALA A 387 -3.79 17.33 16.23
CA ALA A 387 -4.10 18.42 15.32
C ALA A 387 -3.90 18.01 13.85
N LEU A 388 -2.85 17.24 13.56
CA LEU A 388 -2.59 16.68 12.23
C LEU A 388 -3.57 15.56 11.84
N GLY A 389 -4.13 14.83 12.82
CA GLY A 389 -5.09 13.76 12.59
C GLY A 389 -6.55 14.21 12.50
N LEU A 390 -6.87 15.42 13.00
CA LEU A 390 -8.23 15.97 12.98
C LEU A 390 -8.89 16.02 11.59
N PRO A 391 -8.18 16.34 10.49
CA PRO A 391 -8.76 16.34 9.15
C PRO A 391 -9.32 14.96 8.74
N PHE A 392 -8.82 13.86 9.31
CA PHE A 392 -9.34 12.54 9.00
C PHE A 392 -10.84 12.38 9.32
N LEU A 393 -11.39 13.19 10.22
CA LEU A 393 -12.82 13.17 10.56
C LEU A 393 -13.73 13.68 9.44
N HIS A 394 -13.20 14.39 8.44
CA HIS A 394 -13.98 14.89 7.30
C HIS A 394 -13.75 14.09 6.01
N VAL A 395 -13.23 12.86 6.13
CA VAL A 395 -12.94 12.01 4.98
C VAL A 395 -14.23 11.70 4.19
N ASN A 396 -14.16 11.90 2.88
CA ASN A 396 -15.20 11.53 1.94
C ASN A 396 -14.75 10.26 1.20
N TRP A 397 -15.52 9.19 1.29
CA TRP A 397 -15.20 7.95 0.59
C TRP A 397 -15.75 7.94 -0.84
N GLY A 398 -14.97 7.42 -1.78
CA GLY A 398 -15.41 7.33 -3.17
C GLY A 398 -14.82 6.15 -3.91
N GLY A 399 -15.46 5.80 -5.01
CA GLY A 399 -15.01 4.74 -5.93
C GLY A 399 -13.82 5.17 -6.80
N LEU A 400 -13.48 4.32 -7.78
CA LEU A 400 -12.51 4.65 -8.81
C LEU A 400 -13.05 5.77 -9.71
N ASP A 401 -12.30 6.86 -9.78
CA ASP A 401 -12.62 8.02 -10.63
C ASP A 401 -11.54 8.16 -11.71
N ALA A 402 -11.91 8.44 -12.95
CA ALA A 402 -10.94 8.64 -14.05
C ALA A 402 -9.98 9.82 -13.79
N ARG A 403 -10.32 10.76 -12.89
CA ARG A 403 -9.45 11.84 -12.41
C ARG A 403 -8.20 11.35 -11.68
N VAL A 404 -8.10 10.06 -11.37
CA VAL A 404 -6.87 9.44 -10.82
C VAL A 404 -5.74 9.40 -11.85
N LEU A 405 -6.06 9.54 -13.14
CA LEU A 405 -5.10 9.66 -14.24
C LEU A 405 -4.61 11.10 -14.42
N PRO A 406 -3.42 11.32 -15.03
CA PRO A 406 -2.93 12.65 -15.36
C PRO A 406 -3.88 13.46 -16.24
N GLU A 407 -3.80 14.79 -16.14
CA GLU A 407 -4.52 15.69 -17.04
C GLU A 407 -4.12 15.41 -18.51
N GLY A 408 -5.13 15.36 -19.39
CA GLY A 408 -4.94 15.13 -20.82
C GLY A 408 -4.97 13.66 -21.26
N THR A 409 -4.94 12.68 -20.35
CA THR A 409 -5.18 11.26 -20.70
C THR A 409 -6.58 11.11 -21.28
N ASP A 410 -6.72 10.40 -22.41
CA ASP A 410 -7.99 10.30 -23.14
C ASP A 410 -9.14 9.80 -22.27
N ALA A 411 -8.93 8.73 -21.50
CA ALA A 411 -9.93 8.18 -20.60
C ALA A 411 -10.47 9.21 -19.58
N ARG A 412 -9.57 10.04 -19.05
CA ARG A 412 -9.93 11.12 -18.13
C ARG A 412 -10.71 12.23 -18.83
N VAL A 413 -10.27 12.66 -20.01
CA VAL A 413 -10.96 13.71 -20.77
C VAL A 413 -12.37 13.25 -21.16
N VAL A 414 -12.54 11.98 -21.52
CA VAL A 414 -13.86 11.39 -21.79
C VAL A 414 -14.75 11.49 -20.55
N ALA A 415 -14.28 11.01 -19.40
CA ALA A 415 -15.05 11.05 -18.15
C ALA A 415 -15.42 12.48 -17.73
N GLU A 416 -14.46 13.41 -17.68
CA GLU A 416 -14.71 14.81 -17.31
C GLU A 416 -15.68 15.49 -18.28
N THR A 417 -15.57 15.19 -19.58
CA THR A 417 -16.48 15.76 -20.58
C THR A 417 -17.90 15.23 -20.42
N LEU A 418 -18.07 13.92 -20.17
CA LEU A 418 -19.37 13.31 -19.91
C LEU A 418 -20.02 13.87 -18.64
N GLU A 419 -19.23 14.14 -17.59
CA GLU A 419 -19.74 14.71 -16.35
C GLU A 419 -20.17 16.18 -16.50
N THR A 420 -19.43 16.96 -17.28
CA THR A 420 -19.62 18.43 -17.36
C THR A 420 -20.51 18.91 -18.49
N ARG A 421 -20.57 18.19 -19.62
CA ARG A 421 -21.24 18.63 -20.86
C ARG A 421 -22.44 17.78 -21.26
N PHE A 422 -22.70 16.69 -20.55
CA PHE A 422 -23.84 15.79 -20.79
C PHE A 422 -24.74 15.73 -19.56
N PRO A 423 -26.00 15.25 -19.69
CA PRO A 423 -26.90 15.11 -18.56
C PRO A 423 -26.30 14.22 -17.44
N ARG A 424 -26.31 14.72 -16.18
CA ARG A 424 -25.70 14.05 -15.02
C ARG A 424 -26.24 12.64 -14.77
N ASN A 425 -25.36 11.78 -14.23
CA ASN A 425 -25.63 10.39 -13.81
C ASN A 425 -26.24 9.50 -14.90
N SER A 426 -26.06 9.85 -16.18
CA SER A 426 -26.53 9.02 -17.30
C SER A 426 -25.75 7.70 -17.42
N THR A 427 -24.57 7.61 -16.81
CA THR A 427 -23.64 6.47 -16.91
C THR A 427 -23.45 5.68 -15.61
N THR A 428 -23.99 6.16 -14.48
CA THR A 428 -23.78 5.56 -13.14
C THR A 428 -25.08 5.48 -12.30
N PRO A 429 -26.16 4.84 -12.83
CA PRO A 429 -27.39 4.68 -12.07
C PRO A 429 -27.21 3.70 -10.89
N ILE A 430 -28.08 3.82 -9.87
CA ILE A 430 -28.26 2.73 -8.91
C ILE A 430 -29.10 1.67 -9.62
N GLU A 431 -28.67 0.41 -9.60
CA GLU A 431 -29.38 -0.67 -10.29
C GLU A 431 -30.10 -1.57 -9.29
N ALA A 432 -31.38 -1.82 -9.50
CA ALA A 432 -32.14 -2.83 -8.77
C ALA A 432 -32.41 -4.03 -9.70
N VAL A 433 -31.84 -5.18 -9.38
CA VAL A 433 -31.99 -6.44 -10.11
C VAL A 433 -32.98 -7.32 -9.36
N VAL A 434 -34.15 -7.53 -9.97
CA VAL A 434 -35.24 -8.35 -9.45
C VAL A 434 -35.18 -9.73 -10.11
N THR A 435 -35.22 -10.78 -9.31
CA THR A 435 -35.21 -12.18 -9.76
C THR A 435 -36.36 -12.98 -9.16
N GLY A 436 -36.76 -14.07 -9.82
CA GLY A 436 -37.76 -15.01 -9.30
C GLY A 436 -39.20 -14.66 -9.60
N THR A 437 -39.46 -13.63 -10.41
CA THR A 437 -40.80 -13.33 -10.92
C THR A 437 -40.77 -12.82 -12.35
N SER A 438 -41.72 -13.29 -13.17
CA SER A 438 -42.02 -12.76 -14.49
C SER A 438 -43.33 -11.95 -14.51
N ASP A 439 -43.97 -11.77 -13.34
CA ASP A 439 -45.20 -11.00 -13.22
C ASP A 439 -44.90 -9.50 -13.42
N GLN A 440 -45.21 -9.02 -14.62
CA GLN A 440 -45.02 -7.63 -15.00
C GLN A 440 -45.79 -6.65 -14.09
N ALA A 441 -46.97 -7.02 -13.57
CA ALA A 441 -47.72 -6.14 -12.68
C ALA A 441 -47.00 -5.97 -11.33
N ALA A 442 -46.45 -7.07 -10.80
CA ALA A 442 -45.67 -7.05 -9.57
C ALA A 442 -44.36 -6.25 -9.72
N VAL A 443 -43.67 -6.40 -10.86
CA VAL A 443 -42.46 -5.62 -11.18
C VAL A 443 -42.78 -4.13 -11.36
N GLN A 444 -43.88 -3.80 -12.04
CA GLN A 444 -44.30 -2.40 -12.21
C GLN A 444 -44.73 -1.75 -10.88
N ALA A 445 -45.38 -2.51 -10.00
CA ALA A 445 -45.70 -2.04 -8.65
C ALA A 445 -44.43 -1.79 -7.83
N TYR A 446 -43.42 -2.65 -7.94
CA TYR A 446 -42.12 -2.44 -7.31
C TYR A 446 -41.37 -1.23 -7.89
N ARG A 447 -41.34 -1.07 -9.21
CA ARG A 447 -40.81 0.12 -9.88
C ARG A 447 -41.48 1.39 -9.37
N GLY A 448 -42.80 1.40 -9.22
CA GLY A 448 -43.53 2.55 -8.66
C GLY A 448 -43.17 2.86 -7.20
N ARG A 449 -42.86 1.84 -6.39
CA ARG A 449 -42.34 2.04 -5.03
C ARG A 449 -40.93 2.64 -5.05
N LEU A 450 -40.07 2.15 -5.94
CA LEU A 450 -38.71 2.67 -6.12
C LEU A 450 -38.70 4.12 -6.59
N ASP A 451 -39.59 4.46 -7.53
CA ASP A 451 -39.76 5.83 -8.06
C ASP A 451 -40.25 6.81 -6.97
N ALA A 452 -40.98 6.30 -5.97
CA ALA A 452 -41.45 7.07 -4.83
C ALA A 452 -40.41 7.23 -3.70
N VAL A 453 -39.23 6.61 -3.81
CA VAL A 453 -38.16 6.76 -2.81
C VAL A 453 -37.62 8.19 -2.84
N PRO A 454 -37.56 8.91 -1.69
CA PRO A 454 -37.00 10.25 -1.65
C PRO A 454 -35.54 10.29 -2.15
N GLY A 455 -35.31 11.06 -3.21
CA GLY A 455 -34.02 11.22 -3.88
C GLY A 455 -33.90 10.49 -5.23
N VAL A 456 -34.81 9.57 -5.55
CA VAL A 456 -34.92 8.99 -6.90
C VAL A 456 -35.67 9.98 -7.79
N THR A 457 -35.12 10.25 -8.98
CA THR A 457 -35.72 11.13 -9.98
C THR A 457 -36.45 10.38 -11.08
N ALA A 458 -36.01 9.15 -11.38
CA ALA A 458 -36.71 8.25 -12.29
C ALA A 458 -36.30 6.80 -12.07
N ALA A 459 -37.27 5.88 -12.07
CA ALA A 459 -37.05 4.44 -12.14
C ALA A 459 -37.46 3.87 -13.52
N THR A 460 -36.50 3.35 -14.27
CA THR A 460 -36.71 2.79 -15.62
C THR A 460 -36.27 1.33 -15.72
N VAL A 461 -37.05 0.49 -16.41
CA VAL A 461 -36.63 -0.88 -16.71
C VAL A 461 -35.64 -0.84 -17.87
N THR A 462 -34.42 -1.32 -17.64
CA THR A 462 -33.35 -1.30 -18.65
C THR A 462 -33.08 -2.67 -19.28
N GLY A 463 -33.51 -3.75 -18.64
CA GLY A 463 -33.44 -5.09 -19.19
C GLY A 463 -34.43 -6.02 -18.50
N ALA A 464 -35.08 -6.90 -19.26
CA ALA A 464 -35.99 -7.91 -18.71
C ALA A 464 -35.92 -9.16 -19.59
N LYS A 465 -35.64 -10.30 -18.95
CA LYS A 465 -35.59 -11.61 -19.62
C LYS A 465 -35.97 -12.70 -18.62
N ASP A 466 -36.84 -13.60 -19.04
CA ASP A 466 -37.35 -14.71 -18.23
C ASP A 466 -37.92 -14.23 -16.87
N THR A 467 -37.24 -14.55 -15.77
CA THR A 467 -37.63 -14.17 -14.39
C THR A 467 -36.74 -13.07 -13.80
N THR A 468 -35.88 -12.47 -14.61
CA THR A 468 -34.91 -11.46 -14.19
C THR A 468 -35.22 -10.12 -14.84
N THR A 469 -35.29 -9.06 -14.05
CA THR A 469 -35.55 -7.69 -14.51
C THR A 469 -34.60 -6.72 -13.82
N ARG A 470 -33.93 -5.87 -14.60
CA ARG A 470 -33.08 -4.78 -14.12
C ARG A 470 -33.78 -3.45 -14.25
N ILE A 471 -33.79 -2.70 -13.15
CA ILE A 471 -34.38 -1.36 -13.03
C ILE A 471 -33.26 -0.39 -12.69
N ALA A 472 -33.00 0.58 -13.55
CA ALA A 472 -32.08 1.68 -13.29
C ALA A 472 -32.80 2.82 -12.56
N LEU A 473 -32.19 3.31 -11.49
CA LEU A 473 -32.66 4.39 -10.66
C LEU A 473 -31.74 5.60 -10.86
N ARG A 474 -32.33 6.68 -11.38
CA ARG A 474 -31.67 7.97 -11.53
C ARG A 474 -31.84 8.81 -10.28
N TYR A 475 -30.84 9.63 -10.00
CA TYR A 475 -30.79 10.54 -8.85
C TYR A 475 -29.89 11.73 -9.21
N ASP A 476 -30.04 12.87 -8.52
CA ASP A 476 -29.35 14.13 -8.87
C ASP A 476 -28.17 14.48 -7.96
N VAL A 477 -27.99 13.75 -6.86
CA VAL A 477 -26.87 13.97 -5.93
C VAL A 477 -25.58 13.34 -6.46
N ASP A 478 -24.44 13.78 -5.91
CA ASP A 478 -23.12 13.22 -6.21
C ASP A 478 -23.09 11.72 -5.83
N PRO A 479 -22.72 10.79 -6.73
CA PRO A 479 -22.64 9.36 -6.48
C PRO A 479 -21.79 8.91 -5.29
N ASN A 480 -20.79 9.72 -4.90
CA ASN A 480 -19.90 9.43 -3.78
C ASN A 480 -20.34 10.11 -2.47
N SER A 481 -21.39 10.92 -2.49
CA SER A 481 -21.88 11.64 -1.31
C SER A 481 -22.59 10.72 -0.31
N ASP A 482 -22.58 11.11 0.97
CA ASP A 482 -23.33 10.40 2.01
C ASP A 482 -24.83 10.32 1.67
N ALA A 483 -25.39 11.34 1.01
CA ALA A 483 -26.78 11.35 0.57
C ALA A 483 -27.09 10.25 -0.47
N ALA A 484 -26.14 9.94 -1.36
CA ALA A 484 -26.27 8.85 -2.32
C ALA A 484 -26.13 7.47 -1.65
N ARG A 485 -25.25 7.35 -0.64
CA ARG A 485 -25.12 6.12 0.15
C ARG A 485 -26.39 5.83 0.97
N ASP A 486 -26.94 6.85 1.61
CA ASP A 486 -28.23 6.75 2.30
C ASP A 486 -29.36 6.40 1.32
N LEU A 487 -29.28 6.88 0.07
CA LEU A 487 -30.25 6.53 -0.97
C LEU A 487 -30.18 5.04 -1.33
N VAL A 488 -28.98 4.45 -1.46
CA VAL A 488 -28.81 3.01 -1.67
C VAL A 488 -29.46 2.21 -0.54
N GLN A 489 -29.23 2.61 0.72
CA GLN A 489 -29.87 1.94 1.87
C GLN A 489 -31.40 2.04 1.81
N ARG A 490 -31.94 3.22 1.52
CA ARG A 490 -33.40 3.40 1.35
C ARG A 490 -33.97 2.54 0.21
N VAL A 491 -33.22 2.37 -0.88
CA VAL A 491 -33.61 1.51 -2.02
C VAL A 491 -33.60 0.04 -1.61
N ARG A 492 -32.61 -0.41 -0.84
CA ARG A 492 -32.53 -1.78 -0.29
C ARG A 492 -33.66 -2.10 0.68
N ASP A 493 -34.11 -1.11 1.44
CA ASP A 493 -35.23 -1.26 2.37
C ASP A 493 -36.59 -1.39 1.68
N VAL A 494 -36.70 -1.12 0.37
CA VAL A 494 -37.96 -1.27 -0.36
C VAL A 494 -38.26 -2.77 -0.52
N PRO A 495 -39.42 -3.25 -0.04
CA PRO A 495 -39.74 -4.67 -0.11
C PRO A 495 -39.85 -5.15 -1.55
N ALA A 496 -39.14 -6.25 -1.84
CA ALA A 496 -39.19 -6.94 -3.12
C ALA A 496 -40.61 -7.42 -3.46
N PRO A 497 -40.93 -7.67 -4.75
CA PRO A 497 -42.19 -8.32 -5.12
C PRO A 497 -42.39 -9.66 -4.39
N PRO A 498 -43.63 -10.05 -4.05
CA PRO A 498 -43.90 -11.34 -3.40
C PRO A 498 -43.33 -12.51 -4.22
N GLY A 499 -42.53 -13.37 -3.57
CA GLY A 499 -41.88 -14.51 -4.22
C GLY A 499 -40.63 -14.17 -5.04
N ALA A 500 -40.23 -12.89 -5.09
CA ALA A 500 -39.04 -12.41 -5.79
C ALA A 500 -37.93 -11.97 -4.81
N GLN A 501 -36.70 -11.92 -5.29
CA GLN A 501 -35.57 -11.27 -4.60
C GLN A 501 -35.18 -10.03 -5.39
N ALA A 502 -34.94 -8.91 -4.68
CA ALA A 502 -34.36 -7.71 -5.26
C ALA A 502 -32.96 -7.53 -4.67
N ARG A 503 -31.98 -7.22 -5.52
CA ARG A 503 -30.61 -6.88 -5.14
C ARG A 503 -30.22 -5.56 -5.75
N VAL A 504 -29.51 -4.73 -4.99
CA VAL A 504 -29.13 -3.37 -5.37
C VAL A 504 -27.63 -3.32 -5.69
N GLY A 505 -27.31 -2.91 -6.92
CA GLY A 505 -25.96 -2.72 -7.44
C GLY A 505 -25.75 -1.32 -8.05
N GLY A 506 -24.71 -1.21 -8.88
CA GLY A 506 -24.17 0.05 -9.38
C GLY A 506 -23.05 0.60 -8.48
N ASP A 507 -22.24 1.52 -9.02
CA ASP A 507 -20.99 1.98 -8.41
C ASP A 507 -21.16 2.53 -6.98
N THR A 508 -22.23 3.29 -6.72
CA THR A 508 -22.52 3.79 -5.36
C THR A 508 -22.81 2.65 -4.39
N ALA A 509 -23.53 1.61 -4.83
CA ALA A 509 -23.81 0.45 -3.99
C ALA A 509 -22.55 -0.38 -3.74
N GLU A 510 -21.64 -0.46 -4.71
CA GLU A 510 -20.33 -1.09 -4.55
C GLU A 510 -19.49 -0.38 -3.48
N VAL A 511 -19.47 0.96 -3.48
CA VAL A 511 -18.77 1.74 -2.43
C VAL A 511 -19.38 1.50 -1.06
N VAL A 512 -20.72 1.44 -0.95
CA VAL A 512 -21.41 1.13 0.32
C VAL A 512 -21.01 -0.26 0.82
N ASP A 513 -21.07 -1.28 -0.04
CA ASP A 513 -20.72 -2.65 0.33
C ASP A 513 -19.23 -2.79 0.69
N GLN A 514 -18.36 -2.06 0.00
CA GLN A 514 -16.94 -2.02 0.31
C GLN A 514 -16.68 -1.40 1.69
N LEU A 515 -17.37 -0.30 2.04
CA LEU A 515 -17.27 0.31 3.36
C LEU A 515 -17.79 -0.62 4.47
N ASP A 516 -18.88 -1.33 4.22
CA ASP A 516 -19.45 -2.30 5.18
C ASP A 516 -18.52 -3.52 5.38
N SER A 517 -17.97 -4.07 4.30
CA SER A 517 -16.99 -5.16 4.36
C SER A 517 -15.70 -4.75 5.09
N ILE A 518 -15.12 -3.59 4.74
CA ILE A 518 -13.94 -3.06 5.42
C ILE A 518 -14.25 -2.77 6.89
N GLY A 519 -15.36 -2.10 7.18
CA GLY A 519 -15.79 -1.73 8.52
C GLY A 519 -16.00 -2.93 9.44
N SER A 520 -16.57 -4.02 8.93
CA SER A 520 -16.78 -5.27 9.68
C SER A 520 -15.47 -6.05 9.92
N THR A 521 -14.49 -5.92 9.02
CA THR A 521 -13.20 -6.62 9.09
C THR A 521 -12.14 -5.86 9.90
N LEU A 522 -12.21 -4.53 9.95
CA LEU A 522 -11.28 -3.66 10.65
C LEU A 522 -10.99 -4.05 12.12
N PRO A 523 -11.99 -4.41 12.95
CA PRO A 523 -11.75 -4.90 14.32
C PRO A 523 -10.93 -6.19 14.36
N TRP A 524 -11.14 -7.10 13.40
CA TRP A 524 -10.38 -8.35 13.29
C TRP A 524 -8.95 -8.10 12.86
N LEU A 525 -8.72 -7.18 11.91
CA LEU A 525 -7.38 -6.73 11.56
C LEU A 525 -6.65 -6.18 12.79
N ALA A 526 -7.30 -5.27 13.54
CA ALA A 526 -6.71 -4.68 14.75
C ALA A 526 -6.40 -5.73 15.82
N LEU A 527 -7.30 -6.70 16.02
CA LEU A 527 -7.09 -7.80 16.96
C LEU A 527 -5.96 -8.73 16.52
N PHE A 528 -5.90 -9.09 15.24
CA PHE A 528 -4.88 -9.98 14.68
C PHE A 528 -3.50 -9.33 14.70
N VAL A 529 -3.36 -8.16 14.05
CA VAL A 529 -2.08 -7.46 13.93
C VAL A 529 -1.63 -6.93 15.29
N GLY A 530 -2.52 -6.28 16.03
CA GLY A 530 -2.24 -5.77 17.36
C GLY A 530 -1.92 -6.89 18.35
N GLY A 531 -2.69 -7.98 18.33
CA GLY A 531 -2.47 -9.15 19.19
C GLY A 531 -1.18 -9.89 18.88
N ALA A 532 -0.91 -10.19 17.61
CA ALA A 532 0.32 -10.87 17.20
C ALA A 532 1.55 -10.00 17.51
N THR A 533 1.49 -8.71 17.23
CA THR A 533 2.55 -7.75 17.59
C THR A 533 2.73 -7.66 19.10
N PHE A 534 1.63 -7.63 19.86
CA PHE A 534 1.69 -7.64 21.33
C PHE A 534 2.45 -8.86 21.84
N VAL A 535 2.13 -10.06 21.32
CA VAL A 535 2.81 -11.31 21.68
C VAL A 535 4.29 -11.26 21.30
N LEU A 536 4.63 -10.82 20.09
CA LEU A 536 6.02 -10.71 19.63
C LEU A 536 6.84 -9.77 20.53
N LEU A 537 6.32 -8.57 20.82
CA LEU A 537 7.00 -7.62 21.70
C LEU A 537 7.08 -8.10 23.15
N PHE A 538 6.03 -8.77 23.63
CA PHE A 538 6.03 -9.38 24.96
C PHE A 538 7.13 -10.44 25.08
N LEU A 539 7.27 -11.31 24.06
CA LEU A 539 8.33 -12.32 23.99
C LEU A 539 9.73 -11.72 23.85
N ALA A 540 9.85 -10.57 23.20
CA ALA A 540 11.10 -9.85 23.05
C ALA A 540 11.53 -9.16 24.35
N PHE A 541 10.63 -8.43 25.02
CA PHE A 541 10.98 -7.51 26.11
C PHE A 541 10.52 -7.94 27.50
N GLY A 542 9.62 -8.93 27.59
CA GLY A 542 9.08 -9.41 28.86
C GLY A 542 8.25 -8.36 29.61
N SER A 543 7.59 -7.46 28.88
CA SER A 543 6.79 -6.36 29.43
C SER A 543 5.42 -6.32 28.76
N ILE A 544 4.38 -5.98 29.52
CA ILE A 544 3.02 -5.74 29.00
C ILE A 544 2.83 -4.29 28.56
N LEU A 545 3.50 -3.36 29.25
CA LEU A 545 3.32 -1.93 29.00
C LEU A 545 4.06 -1.47 27.74
N LEU A 546 5.21 -2.08 27.41
CA LEU A 546 5.95 -1.74 26.19
C LEU A 546 5.18 -2.10 24.91
N PRO A 547 4.58 -3.29 24.76
CA PRO A 547 3.75 -3.59 23.61
C PRO A 547 2.51 -2.71 23.52
N LEU A 548 1.83 -2.46 24.65
CA LEU A 548 0.62 -1.64 24.64
C LEU A 548 0.92 -0.19 24.25
N LYS A 549 1.98 0.42 24.79
CA LYS A 549 2.36 1.79 24.40
C LYS A 549 2.76 1.85 22.92
N ALA A 550 3.44 0.83 22.41
CA ALA A 550 3.91 0.75 21.02
C ALA A 550 2.72 0.85 20.07
N ILE A 551 1.72 0.00 20.30
CA ILE A 551 0.48 -0.02 19.52
C ILE A 551 -0.22 1.35 19.58
N LEU A 552 -0.36 1.94 20.77
CA LEU A 552 -1.00 3.26 20.92
C LEU A 552 -0.26 4.39 20.19
N MET A 553 1.08 4.38 20.23
CA MET A 553 1.90 5.36 19.53
C MET A 553 1.79 5.22 18.01
N ASN A 554 1.78 3.98 17.53
CA ASN A 554 1.60 3.72 16.10
C ASN A 554 0.22 4.19 15.65
N MET A 555 -0.84 3.88 16.40
CA MET A 555 -2.19 4.36 16.08
C MET A 555 -2.24 5.89 16.01
N LEU A 556 -1.61 6.59 16.96
CA LEU A 556 -1.57 8.06 16.96
C LEU A 556 -0.81 8.62 15.74
N SER A 557 0.33 8.02 15.38
CA SER A 557 1.11 8.41 14.20
C SER A 557 0.34 8.16 12.90
N LEU A 558 -0.38 7.04 12.82
CA LEU A 558 -1.22 6.68 11.69
C LEU A 558 -2.40 7.65 11.54
N SER A 559 -3.08 8.00 12.64
CA SER A 559 -4.13 9.02 12.63
C SER A 559 -3.62 10.36 12.09
N ALA A 560 -2.44 10.81 12.55
CA ALA A 560 -1.81 12.03 12.02
C ALA A 560 -1.49 11.93 10.53
N THR A 561 -1.01 10.76 10.08
CA THR A 561 -0.73 10.50 8.67
C THR A 561 -1.99 10.59 7.82
N PHE A 562 -3.08 9.93 8.24
CA PHE A 562 -4.31 9.93 7.47
C PHE A 562 -4.96 11.32 7.40
N GLY A 563 -4.89 12.11 8.47
CA GLY A 563 -5.33 13.50 8.41
C GLY A 563 -4.51 14.33 7.42
N ILE A 564 -3.20 14.12 7.33
CA ILE A 564 -2.36 14.78 6.31
C ILE A 564 -2.71 14.30 4.89
N VAL A 565 -2.97 12.99 4.70
CA VAL A 565 -3.40 12.45 3.40
C VAL A 565 -4.70 13.10 2.96
N VAL A 566 -5.67 13.28 3.87
CA VAL A 566 -6.91 14.00 3.60
C VAL A 566 -6.63 15.45 3.20
N LEU A 567 -5.83 16.20 3.97
CA LEU A 567 -5.47 17.57 3.62
C LEU A 567 -4.81 17.68 2.24
N ILE A 568 -3.94 16.74 1.87
CA ILE A 568 -3.23 16.79 0.60
C ILE A 568 -4.16 16.34 -0.53
N PHE A 569 -4.63 15.10 -0.49
CA PHE A 569 -5.27 14.46 -1.63
C PHE A 569 -6.77 14.71 -1.74
N GLN A 570 -7.47 14.88 -0.61
CA GLN A 570 -8.89 15.21 -0.63
C GLN A 570 -9.10 16.72 -0.82
N ASP A 571 -8.45 17.55 0.00
CA ASP A 571 -8.64 19.02 -0.06
C ASP A 571 -7.78 19.70 -1.13
N GLY A 572 -6.82 18.98 -1.70
CA GLY A 572 -5.97 19.49 -2.77
C GLY A 572 -4.85 20.42 -2.33
N ASN A 573 -4.51 20.46 -1.03
CA ASN A 573 -3.33 21.19 -0.58
C ASN A 573 -2.08 20.53 -1.19
N LEU A 574 -1.21 21.30 -1.85
CA LEU A 574 -0.06 20.82 -2.64
C LEU A 574 -0.37 20.14 -3.99
N SER A 575 -1.63 20.15 -4.46
CA SER A 575 -2.02 19.65 -5.80
C SER A 575 -1.12 20.17 -6.92
N GLY A 576 -0.88 21.48 -6.98
CA GLY A 576 -0.02 22.09 -8.00
C GLY A 576 1.48 21.76 -7.87
N ALA A 577 1.97 21.44 -6.67
CA ALA A 577 3.39 21.10 -6.47
C ALA A 577 3.68 19.63 -6.78
N LEU A 578 2.71 18.76 -6.53
CA LEU A 578 2.78 17.32 -6.75
C LEU A 578 2.14 16.88 -8.07
N ASP A 579 1.60 17.82 -8.85
CA ASP A 579 1.00 17.59 -10.16
C ASP A 579 -0.09 16.50 -10.11
N PHE A 580 -1.08 16.68 -9.25
CA PHE A 580 -2.25 15.79 -9.16
C PHE A 580 -3.54 16.60 -9.04
N THR A 581 -4.65 15.96 -9.41
CA THR A 581 -5.99 16.52 -9.27
C THR A 581 -6.65 15.96 -8.02
N ALA A 582 -7.14 16.85 -7.16
CA ALA A 582 -7.91 16.46 -5.99
C ALA A 582 -9.30 15.97 -6.43
N THR A 583 -9.62 14.72 -6.14
CA THR A 583 -10.93 14.12 -6.47
C THR A 583 -12.02 14.51 -5.48
N GLY A 584 -11.64 15.06 -4.32
CA GLY A 584 -12.57 15.38 -3.22
C GLY A 584 -13.02 14.15 -2.42
N ASN A 585 -12.48 12.97 -2.74
CA ASN A 585 -12.76 11.70 -2.08
C ASN A 585 -11.51 10.82 -1.98
N LEU A 586 -11.54 9.79 -1.14
CA LEU A 586 -10.50 8.78 -1.01
C LEU A 586 -11.09 7.38 -1.20
N SER A 587 -10.33 6.49 -1.85
CA SER A 587 -10.70 5.08 -1.93
C SER A 587 -10.59 4.41 -0.55
N PRO A 588 -11.63 3.68 -0.09
CA PRO A 588 -11.62 2.97 1.19
C PRO A 588 -10.44 2.00 1.38
N ALA A 589 -9.98 1.37 0.30
CA ALA A 589 -8.92 0.36 0.35
C ALA A 589 -7.53 0.96 0.64
N MET A 590 -7.27 2.21 0.23
CA MET A 590 -5.93 2.80 0.31
C MET A 590 -5.45 3.04 1.75
N PRO A 591 -6.26 3.61 2.66
CA PRO A 591 -5.88 3.71 4.07
C PRO A 591 -5.63 2.37 4.75
N ILE A 592 -6.37 1.31 4.39
CA ILE A 592 -6.15 -0.04 4.94
C ILE A 592 -4.80 -0.59 4.52
N LEU A 593 -4.46 -0.43 3.24
CA LEU A 593 -3.17 -0.81 2.72
C LEU A 593 -2.03 -0.05 3.42
N MET A 594 -2.16 1.28 3.52
CA MET A 594 -1.20 2.12 4.25
C MET A 594 -1.07 1.70 5.72
N LEU A 595 -2.20 1.42 6.38
CA LEU A 595 -2.25 0.95 7.77
C LEU A 595 -1.40 -0.32 7.94
N ALA A 596 -1.65 -1.35 7.14
CA ALA A 596 -0.94 -2.63 7.26
C ALA A 596 0.57 -2.48 6.99
N MET A 597 0.94 -1.70 5.98
CA MET A 597 2.36 -1.46 5.64
C MET A 597 3.07 -0.65 6.71
N LEU A 598 2.51 0.51 7.08
CA LEU A 598 3.12 1.42 8.02
C LEU A 598 3.16 0.85 9.42
N PHE A 599 2.16 0.06 9.81
CA PHE A 599 2.19 -0.62 11.10
C PHE A 599 3.38 -1.58 11.17
N GLY A 600 3.60 -2.41 10.15
CA GLY A 600 4.75 -3.31 10.07
C GLY A 600 6.08 -2.55 10.15
N ILE A 601 6.28 -1.57 9.27
CA ILE A 601 7.52 -0.76 9.21
C ILE A 601 7.73 0.02 10.53
N SER A 602 6.64 0.52 11.12
CA SER A 602 6.74 1.31 12.35
C SER A 602 7.15 0.45 13.55
N MET A 603 6.58 -0.75 13.68
CA MET A 603 6.95 -1.70 14.72
C MET A 603 8.42 -2.12 14.64
N ASP A 604 8.96 -2.28 13.43
CA ASP A 604 10.33 -2.70 13.18
C ASP A 604 11.36 -1.80 13.84
N TYR A 605 11.29 -0.48 13.65
CA TYR A 605 12.25 0.39 14.30
C TYR A 605 11.97 0.58 15.80
N GLU A 606 10.76 0.27 16.29
CA GLU A 606 10.48 0.33 17.73
C GLU A 606 11.16 -0.86 18.42
N VAL A 607 11.05 -2.05 17.84
CA VAL A 607 11.82 -3.24 18.28
C VAL A 607 13.31 -2.92 18.29
N PHE A 608 13.82 -2.26 17.26
CA PHE A 608 15.24 -1.91 17.18
C PHE A 608 15.68 -0.96 18.31
N LEU A 609 14.94 0.14 18.51
CA LEU A 609 15.22 1.10 19.58
C LEU A 609 15.12 0.43 20.95
N LEU A 610 14.03 -0.31 21.21
CA LEU A 610 13.76 -0.94 22.50
C LEU A 610 14.75 -2.07 22.81
N SER A 611 15.19 -2.86 21.84
CA SER A 611 16.26 -3.86 22.02
C SER A 611 17.54 -3.19 22.52
N ARG A 612 17.92 -2.05 21.95
CA ARG A 612 19.11 -1.32 22.41
C ARG A 612 18.96 -0.70 23.78
N VAL A 613 17.79 -0.16 24.09
CA VAL A 613 17.48 0.34 25.44
C VAL A 613 17.52 -0.81 26.44
N ARG A 614 16.94 -1.96 26.10
CA ARG A 614 16.94 -3.18 26.92
C ARG A 614 18.36 -3.69 27.18
N GLU A 615 19.20 -3.75 26.16
CA GLU A 615 20.59 -4.19 26.27
C GLU A 615 21.39 -3.34 27.27
N GLN A 616 21.14 -2.04 27.33
CA GLN A 616 21.76 -1.14 28.31
C GLN A 616 21.13 -1.26 29.69
N TYR A 617 19.81 -1.45 29.75
CA TYR A 617 19.10 -1.60 31.01
C TYR A 617 19.49 -2.89 31.74
N ASP A 618 19.64 -4.00 31.03
CA ASP A 618 20.08 -5.27 31.61
C ASP A 618 21.52 -5.20 32.16
N LYS A 619 22.35 -4.26 31.66
CA LYS A 619 23.71 -4.02 32.16
C LYS A 619 23.77 -3.05 33.34
N THR A 620 22.92 -2.02 33.34
CA THR A 620 23.05 -0.87 34.25
C THR A 620 21.95 -0.78 35.31
N GLY A 621 20.76 -1.31 35.03
CA GLY A 621 19.56 -1.15 35.85
C GLY A 621 18.98 0.28 35.89
N ASP A 622 19.59 1.26 35.22
CA ASP A 622 19.12 2.64 35.16
C ASP A 622 18.31 2.89 33.89
N ASN A 623 17.00 3.07 34.05
CA ASN A 623 16.08 3.31 32.93
C ASN A 623 16.39 4.62 32.19
N THR A 624 16.75 5.69 32.89
CA THR A 624 16.94 7.01 32.24
C THR A 624 18.23 7.04 31.45
N ALA A 625 19.33 6.53 32.02
CA ALA A 625 20.59 6.39 31.30
C ALA A 625 20.46 5.43 30.11
N SER A 626 19.75 4.32 30.28
CA SER A 626 19.56 3.32 29.22
C SER A 626 18.74 3.86 28.03
N VAL A 627 17.66 4.60 28.30
CA VAL A 627 16.85 5.24 27.25
C VAL A 627 17.69 6.28 26.50
N ALA A 628 18.41 7.14 27.22
CA ALA A 628 19.25 8.17 26.61
C ALA A 628 20.37 7.58 25.75
N ALA A 629 21.05 6.54 26.25
CA ALA A 629 22.10 5.83 25.52
C ALA A 629 21.55 5.08 24.29
N GLY A 630 20.35 4.50 24.40
CA GLY A 630 19.65 3.86 23.30
C GLY A 630 19.37 4.84 22.17
N VAL A 631 18.74 5.98 22.47
CA VAL A 631 18.46 7.04 21.48
C VAL A 631 19.74 7.59 20.87
N GLN A 632 20.77 7.85 21.68
CA GLN A 632 22.04 8.40 21.20
C GLN A 632 22.73 7.48 20.18
N ARG A 633 22.77 6.17 20.43
CA ARG A 633 23.47 5.21 19.56
C ARG A 633 22.67 4.79 18.34
N THR A 634 21.34 4.83 18.43
CA THR A 634 20.45 4.36 17.35
C THR A 634 19.93 5.48 16.47
N GLY A 635 19.87 6.72 16.98
CA GLY A 635 19.28 7.86 16.27
C GLY A 635 19.89 8.08 14.89
N ALA A 636 21.22 8.01 14.75
CA ALA A 636 21.89 8.17 13.46
C ALA A 636 21.54 7.06 12.45
N ILE A 637 21.46 5.82 12.91
CA ILE A 637 21.17 4.67 12.05
C ILE A 637 19.70 4.68 11.64
N ILE A 638 18.79 4.89 12.60
CA ILE A 638 17.34 4.96 12.34
C ILE A 638 17.01 6.11 11.39
N THR A 639 17.59 7.30 11.60
CA THR A 639 17.35 8.45 10.71
C THR A 639 17.88 8.19 9.30
N SER A 640 19.02 7.51 9.18
CA SER A 640 19.59 7.17 7.87
C SER A 640 18.73 6.14 7.13
N ALA A 641 18.24 5.11 7.83
CA ALA A 641 17.31 4.12 7.31
C ALA A 641 15.99 4.77 6.88
N ALA A 642 15.37 5.57 7.76
CA ALA A 642 14.16 6.32 7.47
C ALA A 642 14.32 7.23 6.25
N LEU A 643 15.46 7.94 6.13
CA LEU A 643 15.74 8.78 4.96
C LEU A 643 15.85 7.97 3.66
N LEU A 644 16.50 6.81 3.70
CA LEU A 644 16.59 5.90 2.54
C LEU A 644 15.19 5.43 2.13
N PHE A 645 14.37 5.01 3.10
CA PHE A 645 13.00 4.55 2.86
C PHE A 645 12.09 5.67 2.31
N ILE A 646 12.20 6.88 2.87
CA ILE A 646 11.50 8.09 2.38
C ILE A 646 11.88 8.39 0.93
N ILE A 647 13.12 8.19 0.52
CA ILE A 647 13.54 8.40 -0.88
C ILE A 647 12.97 7.32 -1.81
N VAL A 648 13.04 6.04 -1.40
CA VAL A 648 12.49 4.93 -2.18
C VAL A 648 11.00 5.14 -2.44
N ILE A 649 10.24 5.35 -1.36
CA ILE A 649 8.79 5.50 -1.44
C ILE A 649 8.41 6.87 -1.99
N GLY A 650 9.14 7.92 -1.63
CA GLY A 650 8.94 9.28 -2.13
C GLY A 650 9.16 9.39 -3.63
N ALA A 651 9.97 8.52 -4.25
CA ALA A 651 10.08 8.48 -5.72
C ALA A 651 8.73 8.20 -6.40
N PHE A 652 7.84 7.44 -5.75
CA PHE A 652 6.48 7.19 -6.26
C PHE A 652 5.57 8.41 -6.21
N SER A 653 5.95 9.49 -5.51
CA SER A 653 5.27 10.79 -5.62
C SER A 653 5.38 11.41 -7.02
N THR A 654 6.29 10.90 -7.86
CA THR A 654 6.43 11.33 -9.27
C THR A 654 5.53 10.54 -10.23
N SER A 655 4.78 9.55 -9.73
CA SER A 655 3.86 8.74 -10.54
C SER A 655 2.76 9.59 -11.19
N GLY A 656 2.31 9.23 -12.39
CA GLY A 656 1.13 9.84 -12.99
C GLY A 656 -0.18 9.50 -12.27
N ILE A 657 -0.19 8.44 -11.47
CA ILE A 657 -1.41 7.91 -10.85
C ILE A 657 -1.56 8.43 -9.43
N THR A 658 -2.69 9.09 -9.15
CA THR A 658 -2.97 9.72 -7.86
C THR A 658 -2.93 8.72 -6.69
N PHE A 659 -3.39 7.47 -6.86
CA PHE A 659 -3.32 6.45 -5.81
C PHE A 659 -1.89 6.05 -5.41
N ILE A 660 -1.01 5.93 -6.40
CA ILE A 660 0.40 5.60 -6.18
C ILE A 660 1.09 6.79 -5.50
N LYS A 661 0.82 8.01 -5.98
CA LYS A 661 1.27 9.25 -5.34
C LYS A 661 0.81 9.34 -3.89
N MET A 662 -0.46 9.05 -3.62
CA MET A 662 -1.07 9.07 -2.29
C MET A 662 -0.39 8.11 -1.34
N THR A 663 -0.23 6.85 -1.76
CA THR A 663 0.46 5.84 -0.96
C THR A 663 1.92 6.25 -0.71
N GLY A 664 2.63 6.72 -1.75
CA GLY A 664 4.02 7.15 -1.65
C GLY A 664 4.23 8.34 -0.71
N VAL A 665 3.52 9.45 -0.95
CA VAL A 665 3.60 10.66 -0.12
C VAL A 665 3.11 10.38 1.30
N GLY A 666 1.97 9.71 1.46
CA GLY A 666 1.41 9.38 2.75
C GLY A 666 2.35 8.52 3.59
N MET A 667 2.94 7.48 3.00
CA MET A 667 3.91 6.63 3.71
C MET A 667 5.22 7.36 4.01
N ALA A 668 5.73 8.19 3.10
CA ALA A 668 6.93 8.98 3.36
C ALA A 668 6.74 9.95 4.54
N ILE A 669 5.58 10.60 4.63
CA ILE A 669 5.21 11.47 5.74
C ILE A 669 5.05 10.67 7.04
N ALA A 670 4.41 9.50 6.98
CA ALA A 670 4.27 8.63 8.15
C ALA A 670 5.64 8.22 8.73
N ILE A 671 6.56 7.78 7.87
CA ILE A 671 7.90 7.39 8.28
C ILE A 671 8.67 8.58 8.83
N LEU A 672 8.50 9.77 8.25
CA LEU A 672 9.11 11.00 8.75
C LEU A 672 8.59 11.35 10.15
N LEU A 673 7.27 11.37 10.35
CA LEU A 673 6.64 11.64 11.65
C LEU A 673 7.06 10.61 12.69
N ASP A 674 7.09 9.34 12.31
CA ASP A 674 7.41 8.26 13.21
C ASP A 674 8.90 8.26 13.62
N ALA A 675 9.81 8.39 12.66
CA ALA A 675 11.24 8.47 12.94
C ALA A 675 11.65 9.71 13.75
N THR A 676 10.93 10.83 13.59
CA THR A 676 11.26 12.11 14.24
C THR A 676 10.38 12.42 15.44
N VAL A 677 9.07 12.57 15.28
CA VAL A 677 8.17 12.97 16.36
C VAL A 677 7.96 11.83 17.36
N VAL A 678 7.64 10.64 16.86
CA VAL A 678 7.29 9.51 17.74
C VAL A 678 8.55 8.95 18.40
N ARG A 679 9.54 8.50 17.64
CA ARG A 679 10.72 7.82 18.18
C ARG A 679 11.73 8.74 18.85
N ALA A 680 11.93 9.96 18.36
CA ALA A 680 12.91 10.86 18.98
C ALA A 680 12.38 11.52 20.26
N LEU A 681 11.07 11.76 20.33
CA LEU A 681 10.47 12.58 21.40
C LEU A 681 9.47 11.80 22.25
N LEU A 682 8.43 11.23 21.64
CA LEU A 682 7.32 10.63 22.38
C LEU A 682 7.70 9.31 23.07
N VAL A 683 8.40 8.41 22.38
CA VAL A 683 8.86 7.12 22.94
C VAL A 683 9.79 7.35 24.14
N PRO A 684 10.84 8.17 24.07
CA PRO A 684 11.73 8.38 25.22
C PRO A 684 11.02 9.10 26.37
N ALA A 685 10.16 10.09 26.07
CA ALA A 685 9.43 10.83 27.09
C ALA A 685 8.48 9.93 27.89
N THR A 686 7.70 9.09 27.22
CA THR A 686 6.80 8.14 27.90
C THR A 686 7.56 7.09 28.70
N MET A 687 8.66 6.56 28.16
CA MET A 687 9.52 5.63 28.91
C MET A 687 10.12 6.29 30.16
N ARG A 688 10.46 7.58 30.10
CA ARG A 688 10.93 8.33 31.28
C ARG A 688 9.86 8.40 32.38
N VAL A 689 8.61 8.67 32.01
CA VAL A 689 7.47 8.75 32.95
C VAL A 689 7.14 7.39 33.54
N MET A 690 7.12 6.34 32.72
CA MET A 690 6.81 4.98 33.16
C MET A 690 7.89 4.38 34.08
N GLY A 691 9.15 4.87 33.99
CA GLY A 691 10.22 4.48 34.90
C GLY A 691 10.46 2.96 34.94
N ARG A 692 10.33 2.34 36.11
CA ARG A 692 10.49 0.88 36.28
C ARG A 692 9.33 0.07 35.71
N ALA A 693 8.15 0.68 35.55
CA ALA A 693 6.97 0.00 35.01
C ALA A 693 7.18 -0.46 33.56
N ASN A 694 8.08 0.18 32.80
CA ASN A 694 8.48 -0.26 31.46
C ASN A 694 8.86 -1.74 31.40
N TRP A 695 9.38 -2.31 32.49
CA TRP A 695 9.91 -3.67 32.51
C TRP A 695 9.07 -4.61 33.37
N TRP A 696 7.81 -4.24 33.65
CA TRP A 696 6.92 -5.00 34.51
C TRP A 696 6.12 -6.05 33.74
N ALA A 697 6.08 -7.26 34.30
CA ALA A 697 5.15 -8.32 33.93
C ALA A 697 4.57 -8.98 35.19
N PRO A 698 3.25 -9.30 35.20
CA PRO A 698 2.60 -9.97 36.31
C PRO A 698 3.09 -11.43 36.45
N GLY A 699 3.08 -11.95 37.68
CA GLY A 699 3.72 -13.22 38.07
C GLY A 699 3.56 -14.43 37.13
N PRO A 700 2.38 -14.79 36.62
CA PRO A 700 2.24 -15.92 35.68
C PRO A 700 2.87 -15.63 34.31
N LEU A 701 2.76 -14.40 33.81
CA LEU A 701 3.36 -13.98 32.54
C LEU A 701 4.89 -13.81 32.65
N GLY A 702 5.39 -13.36 33.80
CA GLY A 702 6.82 -13.36 34.11
C GLY A 702 7.42 -14.78 34.10
N ARG A 703 6.67 -15.78 34.58
CA ARG A 703 7.05 -17.21 34.50
C ARG A 703 7.06 -17.72 33.06
N LEU A 704 6.06 -17.36 32.24
CA LEU A 704 6.04 -17.71 30.81
C LEU A 704 7.25 -17.11 30.07
N TYR A 705 7.56 -15.83 30.31
CA TYR A 705 8.73 -15.17 29.74
C TYR A 705 10.04 -15.81 30.23
N SER A 706 10.13 -16.25 31.49
CA SER A 706 11.33 -16.95 31.97
C SER A 706 11.59 -18.26 31.22
N ARG A 707 10.54 -18.90 30.66
CA ARG A 707 10.62 -20.21 29.98
C ARG A 707 10.75 -20.09 28.46
N PHE A 708 10.12 -19.10 27.84
CA PHE A 708 10.07 -18.94 26.38
C PHE A 708 10.60 -17.58 25.89
N GLY A 709 10.99 -16.68 26.79
CA GLY A 709 11.46 -15.34 26.47
C GLY A 709 12.79 -15.36 25.74
N ILE A 710 12.94 -14.47 24.77
CA ILE A 710 14.08 -14.44 23.87
C ILE A 710 15.16 -13.52 24.50
N ARG A 711 16.04 -14.05 25.37
CA ARG A 711 17.08 -13.26 26.08
C ARG A 711 18.29 -12.93 25.18
N GLU A 712 18.91 -11.77 25.40
CA GLU A 712 20.10 -11.29 24.64
C GLU A 712 21.45 -11.60 25.29
N GLY A 713 21.47 -12.28 26.45
CA GLY A 713 22.68 -12.77 27.10
C GLY A 713 22.63 -14.29 27.26
N GLY A 714 23.66 -14.99 26.78
CA GLY A 714 23.91 -16.37 27.20
C GLY A 714 24.18 -16.40 28.70
N ASP A 715 23.56 -17.36 29.40
CA ASP A 715 23.85 -17.84 30.75
C ASP A 715 24.68 -16.89 31.64
N ALA A 716 24.07 -15.76 32.04
CA ALA A 716 24.51 -15.10 33.26
C ALA A 716 23.87 -15.85 34.44
N PRO A 717 24.65 -16.25 35.48
CA PRO A 717 24.10 -16.94 36.64
C PRO A 717 22.99 -16.11 37.27
N ASP A 718 21.92 -16.79 37.68
CA ASP A 718 20.79 -16.21 38.40
C ASP A 718 21.31 -15.29 39.52
N PRO A 719 20.88 -14.01 39.62
CA PRO A 719 21.30 -13.17 40.72
C PRO A 719 20.92 -13.87 42.03
N ALA A 720 21.93 -14.14 42.86
CA ALA A 720 21.76 -14.85 44.12
C ALA A 720 20.57 -14.28 44.92
N PRO A 721 19.74 -15.13 45.56
CA PRO A 721 18.62 -14.68 46.37
C PRO A 721 19.10 -13.61 47.37
N ARG A 722 18.50 -12.41 47.31
CA ARG A 722 18.82 -11.36 48.27
C ARG A 722 18.50 -11.86 49.69
N PRO A 723 19.39 -11.66 50.67
CA PRO A 723 19.09 -12.05 52.05
C PRO A 723 17.89 -11.26 52.58
N PRO A 724 17.11 -11.84 53.53
CA PRO A 724 15.94 -11.18 54.10
C PRO A 724 16.36 -9.87 54.77
N LEU A 725 15.60 -8.81 54.55
CA LEU A 725 15.78 -7.54 55.26
C LEU A 725 15.57 -7.79 56.75
N GLU A 726 16.58 -7.51 57.56
CA GLU A 726 16.44 -7.47 59.02
C GLU A 726 15.46 -6.35 59.42
N PRO A 727 14.60 -6.58 60.41
CA PRO A 727 13.69 -5.57 60.92
C PRO A 727 14.50 -4.51 61.69
N VAL A 728 14.40 -3.26 61.24
CA VAL A 728 14.90 -2.09 61.96
C VAL A 728 14.06 -1.93 63.23
N ALA A 729 14.72 -2.01 64.38
CA ALA A 729 14.17 -1.69 65.70
C ALA A 729 14.12 -0.18 65.93
#